data_AF-A0A8H5UX27-F1
#
_entry.id   AF-A0A8H5UX27-F1
#
_cell.length_a   1.000
_cell.length_b   1.000
_cell.length_c   1.000
_cell.angle_alpha   90.00
_cell.angle_beta   90.00
_cell.angle_gamma   90.00
#
_symmetry.space_group_name_H-M   'P 1'
#
loop_
_entity.id
_entity.type
_entity.pdbx_description
1 polymer ?
#
loop_
_entity_poly.entity_id
_entity_poly.type
_entity_poly.pdbx_seq_one_letter_code
_entity_poly.pdbx_strand_id
1 'polypeptide(L)'
;MWMIKACSVLAAVCTVAADSAGPTIDFSSNIGTPKHLASGILYGIPDNTDQIPDSLLSGFGFNYYRGAGAQVSHGWSYNEASFQERFASAHNNYIVTRRHNGGFVLLLNDLWGFDCSSNNSTSPGPGDNGDWSSYDKFVQAIIKNIKKYKMQKGLVIDIWNEPEGGCFWGRSIDQWLQMWGRGWHQFNDAFGNKVLTSGPTLAGQPGTDNPWWTEWAQFVKNNNSIPDQYVWHEEGGSGSDFEYSYGVLQQILSQYGLPQRQININEYATYNEQVPAGSAFWISQLERRNAIGLRGNWLGGTQLHDLAASLLSKPDPSNYASTGYYPNGDWWVYNYYSQNMTGKRVPTSVSSDGRFDAYATVDKTTRTARVLLGCHPPTTGTYIVTFSGLKKLGLPRSGTLQVKTLKFAVGDDVHYSQMGPPQDLGNYGHTISNYLVTLPFYQTDDVTTYAWEFQVSLPQKTRDIVERWYQRAVDLASVKTLLQRDETDVATYPELQWDAQVRHGSSLHHEEQKFIELRKLRISSQGEDSLHHFLDLPPDEKVDPRDVPLIALGGSGGGYKVMYGFTGFISAAKKHGLWDCITWTAGVSGSCWTIAAYYTIARHDAQRLIDHYLTVASELAHPMSIHALNVVARSKRGVYFLIGPLVSKAQKSIIGLGIMDLYSTLTATYQLLSREPKGRLSRATFQWSKTWHRSGIDKGLEPLPLLAAVRRVPKYSYEPKTISAKARGAKKQPTSRQLDTAEGNDQANQAVSANKRSKKLFQYFEISPLEVGSLDLNRYVPTWAWGRTFISGYSVDRRPEQSFSLLLGQCTSAPAGPLAECIKALLVTIPRNTIVARLVTIFNNVLQSKYFEGFWGNPIRAGHDPNPFYGLERPLGMREHTSEHSMYISRVPHQHQRGIHSSDKSSADPASLQSHSLPLWEAQGRTRLMDSGMANNLPNHILARPERGVDVFISFDASSDIHTGAAVQRLHHFAADFNVELREVTWEFHKPQRNEVLSSTQGLDIESRYIDHYARVFRGTRQSGQNIYIIYCPLLPNGMNPGYNPTTASFSTSTNLMWTPDQVKSVLATTEANVSNYGIDTIKRVVKKVYQYKKKHRLDRHGAEA
;
A
#
# COMPACT_ATOMS: atom_id res chain seq x y z
N MET A 1 -32.56 57.27 21.69
CA MET A 1 -32.10 56.72 20.39
C MET A 1 -30.97 57.59 19.79
N TRP A 2 -29.94 57.88 20.59
CA TRP A 2 -28.80 58.76 20.27
C TRP A 2 -27.45 58.15 20.72
N MET A 3 -27.45 56.89 21.18
CA MET A 3 -26.27 56.21 21.75
C MET A 3 -25.65 55.13 20.83
N ILE A 4 -26.06 55.06 19.56
CA ILE A 4 -25.51 54.08 18.58
C ILE A 4 -24.64 54.77 17.52
N LYS A 5 -24.57 56.11 17.50
CA LYS A 5 -23.70 56.88 16.59
C LYS A 5 -22.40 57.40 17.21
N ALA A 6 -22.12 57.11 18.48
CA ALA A 6 -20.95 57.63 19.19
C ALA A 6 -19.73 56.67 19.25
N CYS A 7 -19.89 55.38 18.93
CA CYS A 7 -18.76 54.44 19.00
C CYS A 7 -18.03 54.19 17.67
N SER A 8 -18.51 54.74 16.54
CA SER A 8 -17.90 54.56 15.22
C SER A 8 -16.88 55.65 14.86
N VAL A 9 -16.73 56.69 15.69
CA VAL A 9 -15.92 57.89 15.39
C VAL A 9 -14.75 58.08 16.39
N LEU A 10 -14.58 57.18 17.37
CA LEU A 10 -13.48 57.24 18.36
C LEU A 10 -12.32 56.26 18.10
N ALA A 11 -12.38 55.40 17.07
CA ALA A 11 -11.28 54.49 16.72
C ALA A 11 -10.25 55.10 15.74
N ALA A 12 -10.38 56.38 15.39
CA ALA A 12 -9.47 57.08 14.47
C ALA A 12 -8.48 58.03 15.17
N VAL A 13 -8.47 58.14 16.51
CA VAL A 13 -7.50 58.97 17.25
C VAL A 13 -7.14 58.28 18.55
N CYS A 14 -6.15 57.39 18.48
CA CYS A 14 -5.20 57.00 19.53
C CYS A 14 -4.37 55.83 18.99
N THR A 15 -3.60 56.05 17.92
CA THR A 15 -2.45 55.19 17.65
C THR A 15 -1.44 55.49 18.74
N VAL A 16 -1.48 54.72 19.83
CA VAL A 16 -0.35 54.64 20.77
C VAL A 16 0.85 54.26 19.90
N ALA A 17 1.91 55.09 19.91
CA ALA A 17 3.12 54.78 19.20
C ALA A 17 3.63 53.42 19.70
N ALA A 18 4.01 52.54 18.79
CA ALA A 18 4.58 51.25 19.18
C ALA A 18 5.93 51.48 19.85
N ASP A 19 6.17 50.82 20.98
CA ASP A 19 7.44 50.92 21.69
C ASP A 19 8.57 50.22 20.91
N SER A 20 8.23 49.15 20.18
CA SER A 20 9.16 48.35 19.37
C SER A 20 8.44 47.67 18.19
N ALA A 21 9.17 47.36 17.12
CA ALA A 21 8.62 46.56 16.02
C ALA A 21 8.47 45.10 16.47
N GLY A 22 7.26 44.55 16.34
CA GLY A 22 6.97 43.17 16.71
C GLY A 22 7.39 42.14 15.65
N PRO A 23 7.15 40.86 15.92
CA PRO A 23 7.52 39.76 15.03
C PRO A 23 6.75 39.81 13.71
N THR A 24 7.42 39.39 12.64
CA THR A 24 6.78 39.12 11.36
C THR A 24 6.48 37.63 11.24
N ILE A 25 5.23 37.30 10.90
CA ILE A 25 4.78 35.93 10.64
C ILE A 25 4.56 35.78 9.13
N ASP A 26 5.39 34.96 8.49
CA ASP A 26 5.34 34.76 7.04
C ASP A 26 4.55 33.50 6.67
N PHE A 27 3.30 33.69 6.27
CA PHE A 27 2.44 32.60 5.80
C PHE A 27 2.74 32.14 4.36
N SER A 28 3.78 32.67 3.71
CA SER A 28 4.13 32.32 2.34
C SER A 28 4.79 30.94 2.20
N SER A 29 5.41 30.45 3.28
CA SER A 29 6.19 29.22 3.33
C SER A 29 5.88 28.38 4.59
N ASN A 30 6.46 27.19 4.70
CA ASN A 30 6.31 26.32 5.89
C ASN A 30 7.64 25.70 6.28
N ILE A 31 7.88 25.54 7.58
CA ILE A 31 9.14 25.05 8.16
C ILE A 31 9.00 23.65 8.80
N GLY A 32 7.95 22.91 8.45
CA GLY A 32 7.71 21.53 8.93
C GLY A 32 6.42 21.36 9.72
N THR A 33 6.23 20.18 10.32
CA THR A 33 5.11 19.90 11.23
C THR A 33 5.51 20.25 12.67
N PRO A 34 4.57 20.68 13.52
CA PRO A 34 4.78 20.75 14.97
C PRO A 34 5.35 19.44 15.50
N LYS A 35 6.33 19.53 16.38
CA LYS A 35 7.01 18.38 16.99
C LYS A 35 7.00 18.41 18.52
N HIS A 36 6.40 19.44 19.11
CA HIS A 36 6.32 19.64 20.56
C HIS A 36 7.72 19.69 21.20
N LEU A 37 8.66 20.34 20.51
CA LEU A 37 10.08 20.29 20.87
C LEU A 37 10.37 20.96 22.21
N ALA A 38 9.57 21.94 22.62
CA ALA A 38 9.69 22.61 23.92
C ALA A 38 8.99 21.86 25.08
N SER A 39 8.24 20.79 24.80
CA SER A 39 7.48 20.01 25.79
C SER A 39 8.37 19.01 26.53
N GLY A 40 9.49 19.48 27.07
CA GLY A 40 10.36 18.70 27.94
C GLY A 40 10.43 19.28 29.35
N ILE A 41 10.76 18.45 30.33
CA ILE A 41 10.93 18.86 31.74
C ILE A 41 12.20 18.29 32.34
N LEU A 42 12.86 19.10 33.17
CA LEU A 42 13.90 18.68 34.10
C LEU A 42 13.24 18.18 35.40
N TYR A 43 13.51 16.95 35.79
CA TYR A 43 12.86 16.28 36.91
C TYR A 43 11.32 16.41 36.88
N GLY A 44 10.68 16.48 38.05
CA GLY A 44 9.25 16.76 38.19
C GLY A 44 8.32 15.56 38.08
N ILE A 45 8.85 14.34 37.99
CA ILE A 45 8.07 13.10 37.98
C ILE A 45 8.38 12.29 39.27
N PRO A 46 7.36 11.97 40.08
CA PRO A 46 7.55 11.18 41.29
C PRO A 46 8.05 9.76 41.01
N ASP A 47 8.71 9.16 42.00
CA ASP A 47 9.17 7.76 41.93
C ASP A 47 8.00 6.77 41.89
N ASN A 48 6.85 7.16 42.48
CA ASN A 48 5.60 6.46 42.24
C ASN A 48 5.10 6.76 40.82
N THR A 49 5.29 5.81 39.92
CA THR A 49 5.06 5.97 38.47
C THR A 49 3.62 6.29 38.06
N ASP A 50 2.66 6.14 38.97
CA ASP A 50 1.23 6.39 38.69
C ASP A 50 0.65 7.53 39.52
N GLN A 51 1.50 8.30 40.23
CA GLN A 51 1.06 9.38 41.09
C GLN A 51 0.52 10.58 40.29
N ILE A 52 1.19 10.97 39.21
CA ILE A 52 0.66 11.99 38.28
C ILE A 52 -0.19 11.26 37.23
N PRO A 53 -1.48 11.63 37.06
CA PRO A 53 -2.32 11.07 36.03
C PRO A 53 -1.73 11.25 34.62
N ASP A 54 -1.70 10.16 33.82
CA ASP A 54 -1.18 10.17 32.45
C ASP A 54 -1.85 11.23 31.56
N SER A 55 -3.13 11.56 31.80
CA SER A 55 -3.85 12.60 31.06
C SER A 55 -3.25 13.99 31.25
N LEU A 56 -2.66 14.28 32.41
CA LEU A 56 -2.01 15.57 32.68
C LEU A 56 -0.65 15.66 31.98
N LEU A 57 0.13 14.57 31.99
CA LEU A 57 1.41 14.49 31.26
C LEU A 57 1.19 14.56 29.74
N SER A 58 0.30 13.72 29.20
CA SER A 58 -0.07 13.78 27.78
C SER A 58 -0.70 15.12 27.39
N GLY A 59 -1.37 15.80 28.32
CA GLY A 59 -2.10 17.03 28.05
C GLY A 59 -1.19 18.21 27.70
N PHE A 60 0.01 18.34 28.28
CA PHE A 60 0.98 19.36 27.86
C PHE A 60 1.91 18.88 26.72
N GLY A 61 1.65 17.67 26.19
CA GLY A 61 2.42 17.07 25.10
C GLY A 61 3.79 16.57 25.53
N PHE A 62 3.92 16.02 26.75
CA PHE A 62 5.17 15.50 27.32
C PHE A 62 6.00 14.69 26.31
N ASN A 63 7.18 15.21 26.00
CA ASN A 63 8.03 14.75 24.89
C ASN A 63 9.45 14.40 25.33
N TYR A 64 10.00 15.08 26.35
CA TYR A 64 11.33 14.82 26.86
C TYR A 64 11.40 14.93 28.39
N TYR A 65 12.24 14.10 29.00
CA TYR A 65 12.55 14.15 30.43
C TYR A 65 14.06 14.16 30.62
N ARG A 66 14.54 14.89 31.63
CA ARG A 66 15.93 14.84 32.08
C ARG A 66 16.00 14.69 33.60
N GLY A 67 16.91 13.84 34.07
CA GLY A 67 17.13 13.64 35.50
C GLY A 67 17.77 12.29 35.82
N ALA A 68 18.41 12.16 36.98
CA ALA A 68 18.83 10.85 37.48
C ALA A 68 18.89 10.74 39.03
N GLY A 69 17.76 10.99 39.70
CA GLY A 69 17.62 10.73 41.14
C GLY A 69 18.42 11.69 42.04
N ALA A 70 18.72 12.91 41.58
CA ALA A 70 19.32 13.95 42.40
C ALA A 70 18.59 14.10 43.75
N GLN A 71 19.32 14.34 44.85
CA GLN A 71 18.76 14.52 46.20
C GLN A 71 17.97 13.33 46.79
N VAL A 72 17.92 12.17 46.13
CA VAL A 72 17.28 10.94 46.69
C VAL A 72 18.17 10.25 47.73
N SER A 73 19.48 10.20 47.47
CA SER A 73 20.51 9.61 48.35
C SER A 73 21.87 10.26 48.05
N HIS A 74 23.03 9.74 48.48
CA HIS A 74 24.34 10.38 48.23
C HIS A 74 25.05 10.01 46.91
N GLY A 75 24.51 9.09 46.11
CA GLY A 75 25.12 8.67 44.83
C GLY A 75 26.43 7.85 44.96
N TRP A 76 27.11 7.65 43.83
CA TRP A 76 28.30 6.77 43.70
C TRP A 76 29.50 7.20 44.54
N SER A 77 29.75 8.51 44.63
CA SER A 77 30.90 9.09 45.36
C SER A 77 30.89 8.73 46.85
N TYR A 78 29.74 8.34 47.40
CA TYR A 78 29.59 7.87 48.76
C TYR A 78 29.65 6.34 48.85
N ASN A 79 28.73 5.62 48.17
CA ASN A 79 28.76 4.16 48.06
C ASN A 79 27.85 3.61 46.94
N GLU A 80 28.02 2.34 46.60
CA GLU A 80 27.24 1.68 45.55
C GLU A 80 25.74 1.59 45.87
N ALA A 81 25.35 1.42 47.14
CA ALA A 81 23.93 1.35 47.53
C ALA A 81 23.19 2.65 47.20
N SER A 82 23.80 3.79 47.53
CA SER A 82 23.27 5.12 47.24
C SER A 82 23.15 5.34 45.73
N PHE A 83 24.15 4.92 44.94
CA PHE A 83 24.05 4.91 43.47
C PHE A 83 22.85 4.09 42.96
N GLN A 84 22.62 2.89 43.50
CA GLN A 84 21.49 2.06 43.06
C GLN A 84 20.14 2.68 43.39
N GLU A 85 20.01 3.41 44.50
CA GLU A 85 18.80 4.16 44.85
C GLU A 85 18.52 5.28 43.83
N ARG A 86 19.52 6.10 43.49
CA ARG A 86 19.38 7.14 42.46
C ARG A 86 19.07 6.54 41.08
N PHE A 87 19.71 5.43 40.73
CA PHE A 87 19.44 4.73 39.48
C PHE A 87 18.01 4.14 39.44
N ALA A 88 17.49 3.65 40.57
CA ALA A 88 16.13 3.15 40.66
C ALA A 88 15.11 4.26 40.39
N SER A 89 15.31 5.45 40.96
CA SER A 89 14.51 6.65 40.66
C SER A 89 14.57 7.00 39.16
N ALA A 90 15.78 7.08 38.59
CA ALA A 90 15.97 7.33 37.16
C ALA A 90 15.25 6.30 36.26
N HIS A 91 15.27 5.03 36.65
CA HIS A 91 14.57 3.97 35.93
C HIS A 91 13.04 4.11 36.00
N ASN A 92 12.48 4.49 37.15
CA ASN A 92 11.05 4.77 37.29
C ASN A 92 10.63 5.93 36.39
N ASN A 93 11.40 7.02 36.39
CA ASN A 93 11.13 8.15 35.49
C ASN A 93 11.29 7.76 34.01
N TYR A 94 12.23 6.88 33.67
CA TYR A 94 12.38 6.33 32.32
C TYR A 94 11.13 5.56 31.89
N ILE A 95 10.55 4.74 32.78
CA ILE A 95 9.31 3.99 32.50
C ILE A 95 8.18 4.97 32.16
N VAL A 96 7.97 6.01 32.97
CA VAL A 96 6.92 7.03 32.74
C VAL A 96 7.18 7.76 31.42
N THR A 97 8.41 8.23 31.20
CA THR A 97 8.80 8.93 29.97
C THR A 97 8.54 8.09 28.72
N ARG A 98 8.92 6.81 28.75
CA ARG A 98 8.72 5.90 27.61
C ARG A 98 7.28 5.46 27.43
N ARG A 99 6.44 5.46 28.48
CA ARG A 99 4.98 5.27 28.41
C ARG A 99 4.35 6.33 27.49
N HIS A 100 4.86 7.57 27.55
CA HIS A 100 4.47 8.70 26.68
C HIS A 100 5.31 8.81 25.40
N ASN A 101 6.15 7.81 25.11
CA ASN A 101 7.06 7.75 23.97
C ASN A 101 8.15 8.86 23.94
N GLY A 102 8.34 9.60 25.03
CA GLY A 102 9.30 10.70 25.13
C GLY A 102 10.76 10.27 25.22
N GLY A 103 11.68 11.18 24.87
CA GLY A 103 13.12 10.97 25.05
C GLY A 103 13.53 11.12 26.51
N PHE A 104 14.47 10.29 26.98
CA PHE A 104 14.96 10.33 28.36
C PHE A 104 16.44 10.67 28.37
N VAL A 105 16.80 11.76 29.03
CA VAL A 105 18.17 12.24 29.21
C VAL A 105 18.64 11.87 30.62
N LEU A 106 19.58 10.93 30.71
CA LEU A 106 20.13 10.45 31.97
C LEU A 106 21.33 11.32 32.39
N LEU A 107 21.24 11.93 33.57
CA LEU A 107 22.28 12.77 34.16
C LEU A 107 23.32 11.93 34.91
N LEU A 108 24.60 12.06 34.54
CA LEU A 108 25.67 11.31 35.19
C LEU A 108 26.18 11.95 36.48
N ASN A 109 26.26 13.28 36.54
CA ASN A 109 26.66 14.02 37.75
C ASN A 109 25.72 13.67 38.93
N ASP A 110 24.42 13.55 38.68
CA ASP A 110 23.44 13.10 39.66
C ASP A 110 23.75 11.69 40.17
N LEU A 111 23.97 10.73 39.28
CA LEU A 111 24.29 9.36 39.70
C LEU A 111 25.62 9.29 40.47
N TRP A 112 26.55 10.20 40.16
CA TRP A 112 27.80 10.34 40.91
C TRP A 112 27.59 10.92 42.32
N GLY A 113 26.62 11.81 42.47
CA GLY A 113 26.33 12.54 43.71
C GLY A 113 26.71 14.02 43.67
N PHE A 114 27.14 14.55 42.51
CA PHE A 114 27.46 15.96 42.32
C PHE A 114 26.24 16.72 41.80
N ASP A 115 25.29 17.00 42.70
CA ASP A 115 24.01 17.69 42.41
C ASP A 115 23.81 18.96 43.27
N CYS A 116 24.90 19.50 43.80
CA CYS A 116 24.97 20.68 44.68
C CYS A 116 24.22 20.56 46.03
N SER A 117 23.72 19.38 46.40
CA SER A 117 23.14 19.13 47.74
C SER A 117 24.15 18.73 48.82
N SER A 118 25.36 18.31 48.41
CA SER A 118 26.47 17.91 49.29
C SER A 118 27.75 18.73 49.02
N ASN A 119 28.67 18.78 50.00
CA ASN A 119 29.94 19.48 49.82
C ASN A 119 30.89 18.70 48.89
N ASN A 120 30.85 19.05 47.60
CA ASN A 120 31.58 18.34 46.55
C ASN A 120 33.08 18.68 46.54
N SER A 121 33.51 19.71 47.28
CA SER A 121 34.94 20.01 47.46
C SER A 121 35.70 18.95 48.27
N THR A 122 34.98 18.19 49.13
CA THR A 122 35.56 17.14 50.00
C THR A 122 35.25 15.72 49.54
N SER A 123 34.36 15.54 48.57
CA SER A 123 33.96 14.23 48.06
C SER A 123 34.90 13.79 46.92
N PRO A 124 35.24 12.48 46.79
CA PRO A 124 36.12 12.02 45.72
C PRO A 124 35.55 12.32 44.32
N GLY A 125 36.28 13.12 43.53
CA GLY A 125 35.93 13.46 42.15
C GLY A 125 36.50 12.47 41.13
N PRO A 126 35.92 12.40 39.90
CA PRO A 126 36.48 11.57 38.83
C PRO A 126 37.90 11.99 38.45
N GLY A 127 38.87 11.08 38.56
CA GLY A 127 40.27 11.35 38.18
C GLY A 127 41.11 12.06 39.25
N ASP A 128 40.58 12.24 40.47
CA ASP A 128 41.35 12.82 41.57
C ASP A 128 42.63 12.02 41.81
N ASN A 129 43.75 12.73 42.02
CA ASN A 129 45.10 12.16 42.13
C ASN A 129 45.56 11.35 40.88
N GLY A 130 44.93 11.55 39.73
CA GLY A 130 45.21 10.80 38.51
C GLY A 130 44.60 9.38 38.50
N ASP A 131 43.78 9.02 39.48
CA ASP A 131 43.11 7.71 39.54
C ASP A 131 41.73 7.74 38.88
N TRP A 132 41.60 7.03 37.77
CA TRP A 132 40.36 6.91 37.00
C TRP A 132 39.56 5.64 37.31
N SER A 133 40.07 4.76 38.17
CA SER A 133 39.51 3.42 38.39
C SER A 133 38.08 3.45 38.95
N SER A 134 37.76 4.42 39.82
CA SER A 134 36.41 4.61 40.36
C SER A 134 35.43 5.09 39.29
N TYR A 135 35.86 6.06 38.46
CA TYR A 135 35.03 6.58 37.37
C TYR A 135 34.74 5.53 36.29
N ASP A 136 35.73 4.71 35.93
CA ASP A 136 35.51 3.61 34.98
C ASP A 136 34.53 2.58 35.55
N LYS A 137 34.66 2.21 36.83
CA LYS A 137 33.70 1.31 37.51
C LYS A 137 32.29 1.89 37.54
N PHE A 138 32.17 3.19 37.75
CA PHE A 138 30.89 3.91 37.73
C PHE A 138 30.23 3.85 36.35
N VAL A 139 30.96 4.17 35.27
CA VAL A 139 30.45 4.08 33.90
C VAL A 139 30.03 2.65 33.55
N GLN A 140 30.83 1.65 33.96
CA GLN A 140 30.47 0.24 33.78
C GLN A 140 29.22 -0.16 34.58
N ALA A 141 29.02 0.38 35.78
CA ALA A 141 27.82 0.15 36.57
C ALA A 141 26.57 0.73 35.89
N ILE A 142 26.67 1.94 35.30
CA ILE A 142 25.61 2.55 34.49
C ILE A 142 25.30 1.67 33.28
N ILE A 143 26.31 1.27 32.49
CA ILE A 143 26.13 0.39 31.32
C ILE A 143 25.45 -0.92 31.71
N LYS A 144 25.86 -1.52 32.84
CA LYS A 144 25.25 -2.74 33.39
C LYS A 144 23.79 -2.52 33.72
N ASN A 145 23.44 -1.41 34.39
CA ASN A 145 22.06 -1.12 34.76
C ASN A 145 21.18 -0.80 33.53
N ILE A 146 21.67 -0.01 32.56
CA ILE A 146 20.97 0.23 31.28
C ILE A 146 20.66 -1.10 30.58
N LYS A 147 21.61 -2.03 30.55
CA LYS A 147 21.42 -3.37 29.96
C LYS A 147 20.43 -4.21 30.78
N LYS A 148 20.54 -4.21 32.10
CA LYS A 148 19.66 -4.93 33.04
C LYS A 148 18.20 -4.51 32.87
N TYR A 149 17.95 -3.20 32.83
CA TYR A 149 16.61 -2.62 32.74
C TYR A 149 16.13 -2.37 31.31
N LYS A 150 16.97 -2.65 30.30
CA LYS A 150 16.66 -2.48 28.87
C LYS A 150 16.30 -1.03 28.50
N MET A 151 17.04 -0.07 29.07
CA MET A 151 16.76 1.35 28.91
C MET A 151 17.24 1.94 27.57
N GLN A 152 17.75 1.14 26.62
CA GLN A 152 18.42 1.70 25.43
C GLN A 152 17.49 2.54 24.55
N LYS A 153 16.19 2.21 24.49
CA LYS A 153 15.26 2.89 23.59
C LYS A 153 14.99 4.33 24.03
N GLY A 154 15.31 5.30 23.17
CA GLY A 154 15.01 6.70 23.43
C GLY A 154 15.85 7.33 24.55
N LEU A 155 16.98 6.71 24.89
CA LEU A 155 17.91 7.18 25.92
C LEU A 155 18.99 8.07 25.31
N VAL A 156 19.27 9.18 26.00
CA VAL A 156 20.40 10.07 25.79
C VAL A 156 21.22 10.07 27.08
N ILE A 157 22.52 9.90 26.96
CA ILE A 157 23.46 10.00 28.08
C ILE A 157 24.01 11.41 28.09
N ASP A 158 23.69 12.15 29.15
CA ASP A 158 24.25 13.45 29.41
C ASP A 158 25.49 13.28 30.29
N ILE A 159 26.66 13.44 29.68
CA ILE A 159 27.91 12.96 30.28
C ILE A 159 28.22 13.68 31.59
N TRP A 160 27.95 14.98 31.66
CA TRP A 160 28.09 15.75 32.89
C TRP A 160 27.30 17.05 32.81
N ASN A 161 26.78 17.52 33.94
CA ASN A 161 26.04 18.78 34.03
C ASN A 161 26.97 19.92 34.48
N GLU A 162 26.88 21.08 33.83
CA GLU A 162 27.48 22.36 34.24
C GLU A 162 28.89 22.25 34.84
N PRO A 163 29.85 21.65 34.12
CA PRO A 163 31.18 21.41 34.64
C PRO A 163 31.96 22.70 34.98
N GLU A 164 31.55 23.84 34.44
CA GLU A 164 32.09 25.15 34.84
C GLU A 164 31.61 25.60 36.23
N GLY A 165 30.52 25.02 36.72
CA GLY A 165 29.96 25.25 38.05
C GLY A 165 30.76 24.54 39.14
N GLY A 166 31.27 25.30 40.11
CA GLY A 166 32.13 24.78 41.18
C GLY A 166 31.51 23.64 42.01
N CYS A 167 30.18 23.61 42.17
CA CYS A 167 29.50 22.54 42.89
C CYS A 167 29.17 21.32 42.02
N PHE A 168 29.18 21.41 40.69
CA PHE A 168 28.92 20.25 39.81
C PHE A 168 30.19 19.52 39.36
N TRP A 169 31.36 20.17 39.44
CA TRP A 169 32.63 19.56 39.06
C TRP A 169 33.79 19.94 40.00
N GLY A 170 34.13 21.23 40.09
CA GLY A 170 35.13 21.75 41.03
C GLY A 170 36.57 21.28 40.79
N ARG A 171 36.90 20.86 39.56
CA ARG A 171 38.25 20.47 39.11
C ARG A 171 38.64 21.17 37.79
N SER A 172 39.84 20.95 37.28
CA SER A 172 40.32 21.62 36.06
C SER A 172 39.55 21.19 34.80
N ILE A 173 39.59 22.05 33.76
CA ILE A 173 39.04 21.76 32.43
C ILE A 173 39.69 20.50 31.85
N ASP A 174 41.03 20.38 31.94
CA ASP A 174 41.75 19.19 31.49
C ASP A 174 41.24 17.89 32.11
N GLN A 175 40.99 17.89 33.43
CA GLN A 175 40.44 16.73 34.12
C GLN A 175 39.02 16.41 33.63
N TRP A 176 38.19 17.43 33.38
CA TRP A 176 36.85 17.24 32.84
C TRP A 176 36.87 16.67 31.41
N LEU A 177 37.75 17.17 30.55
CA LEU A 177 37.92 16.66 29.18
C LEU A 177 38.37 15.20 29.17
N GLN A 178 39.27 14.81 30.08
CA GLN A 178 39.65 13.41 30.26
C GLN A 178 38.45 12.55 30.70
N MET A 179 37.66 13.01 31.67
CA MET A 179 36.43 12.35 32.10
C MET A 179 35.44 12.18 30.94
N TRP A 180 35.25 13.24 30.13
CA TRP A 180 34.41 13.23 28.94
C TRP A 180 34.83 12.13 27.96
N GLY A 181 36.09 12.13 27.54
CA GLY A 181 36.60 11.15 26.57
C GLY A 181 36.44 9.72 27.06
N ARG A 182 36.76 9.47 28.34
CA ARG A 182 36.61 8.14 28.96
C ARG A 182 35.16 7.66 29.00
N GLY A 183 34.24 8.53 29.39
CA GLY A 183 32.81 8.21 29.45
C GLY A 183 32.25 7.96 28.05
N TRP A 184 32.49 8.88 27.13
CA TRP A 184 31.98 8.83 25.76
C TRP A 184 32.39 7.54 25.03
N HIS A 185 33.68 7.19 25.05
CA HIS A 185 34.18 5.98 24.38
C HIS A 185 33.55 4.71 24.97
N GLN A 186 33.43 4.60 26.30
CA GLN A 186 32.80 3.45 26.94
C GLN A 186 31.31 3.30 26.58
N PHE A 187 30.55 4.39 26.51
CA PHE A 187 29.14 4.34 26.08
C PHE A 187 29.01 4.00 24.59
N ASN A 188 29.84 4.61 23.74
CA ASN A 188 29.86 4.35 22.31
C ASN A 188 30.24 2.88 22.01
N ASP A 189 31.23 2.32 22.71
CA ASP A 189 31.60 0.91 22.58
C ASP A 189 30.50 -0.03 23.06
N ALA A 190 29.80 0.33 24.13
CA ALA A 190 28.74 -0.50 24.72
C ALA A 190 27.44 -0.52 23.90
N PHE A 191 27.09 0.60 23.25
CA PHE A 191 25.77 0.80 22.64
C PHE A 191 25.78 1.26 21.19
N GLY A 192 26.85 1.88 20.71
CA GLY A 192 26.92 2.54 19.41
C GLY A 192 25.74 3.50 19.23
N ASN A 193 25.12 3.47 18.06
CA ASN A 193 23.98 4.34 17.72
C ASN A 193 22.64 3.99 18.44
N LYS A 194 22.61 3.00 19.35
CA LYS A 194 21.39 2.62 20.07
C LYS A 194 21.06 3.57 21.21
N VAL A 195 22.05 4.27 21.74
CA VAL A 195 21.95 5.23 22.83
C VAL A 195 22.71 6.47 22.39
N LEU A 196 22.11 7.65 22.51
CA LEU A 196 22.73 8.90 22.09
C LEU A 196 23.56 9.51 23.22
N THR A 197 24.50 10.39 22.88
CA THR A 197 25.26 11.21 23.84
C THR A 197 24.98 12.70 23.65
N SER A 198 25.00 13.47 24.73
CA SER A 198 24.83 14.92 24.71
C SER A 198 25.94 15.66 25.44
N GLY A 199 26.27 16.87 24.97
CA GLY A 199 27.09 17.85 25.69
C GLY A 199 27.52 19.05 24.83
N PRO A 200 28.34 19.98 25.36
CA PRO A 200 29.06 19.89 26.63
C PRO A 200 28.20 20.14 27.89
N THR A 201 26.95 20.58 27.73
CA THR A 201 26.01 20.79 28.85
C THR A 201 26.54 21.83 29.84
N LEU A 202 26.95 22.96 29.28
CA LEU A 202 27.40 24.13 30.03
C LEU A 202 26.18 24.96 30.47
N ALA A 203 26.24 25.50 31.68
CA ALA A 203 25.31 26.49 32.22
C ALA A 203 25.30 27.76 31.36
N GLY A 204 26.47 28.15 30.87
CA GLY A 204 26.66 29.33 30.03
C GLY A 204 26.41 29.10 28.54
N GLN A 205 25.90 30.14 27.88
CA GLN A 205 25.74 30.19 26.43
C GLN A 205 27.07 29.97 25.67
N PRO A 206 27.03 29.51 24.40
CA PRO A 206 28.19 29.43 23.51
C PRO A 206 29.00 30.73 23.43
N GLY A 207 30.31 30.64 23.60
CA GLY A 207 31.24 31.77 23.50
C GLY A 207 32.52 31.41 22.75
N THR A 208 32.91 32.20 21.75
CA THR A 208 34.12 31.99 20.93
C THR A 208 35.43 32.26 21.69
N ASP A 209 35.33 32.91 22.84
CA ASP A 209 36.40 33.27 23.77
C ASP A 209 36.27 32.54 25.12
N ASN A 210 35.24 31.72 25.30
CA ASN A 210 35.05 30.93 26.52
C ASN A 210 35.87 29.61 26.43
N PRO A 211 36.86 29.37 27.33
CA PRO A 211 37.72 28.19 27.29
C PRO A 211 36.93 26.87 27.43
N TRP A 212 35.83 26.86 28.19
CA TRP A 212 34.98 25.67 28.33
C TRP A 212 34.35 25.24 27.00
N TRP A 213 34.07 26.18 26.09
CA TRP A 213 33.56 25.88 24.75
C TRP A 213 34.69 25.59 23.76
N THR A 214 35.74 26.40 23.75
CA THR A 214 36.79 26.33 22.73
C THR A 214 37.72 25.14 22.95
N GLU A 215 38.15 24.87 24.19
CA GLU A 215 38.98 23.72 24.52
C GLU A 215 38.19 22.41 24.38
N TRP A 216 36.91 22.40 24.76
CA TRP A 216 36.02 21.25 24.51
C TRP A 216 35.86 20.96 23.03
N ALA A 217 35.54 21.97 22.21
CA ALA A 217 35.34 21.79 20.77
C ALA A 217 36.61 21.25 20.08
N GLN A 218 37.77 21.76 20.47
CA GLN A 218 39.07 21.25 20.02
C GLN A 218 39.32 19.81 20.51
N PHE A 219 39.03 19.54 21.77
CA PHE A 219 39.24 18.23 22.39
C PHE A 219 38.39 17.15 21.73
N VAL A 220 37.07 17.33 21.61
CA VAL A 220 36.17 16.30 21.06
C VAL A 220 36.48 16.00 19.59
N LYS A 221 36.96 17.00 18.84
CA LYS A 221 37.46 16.82 17.48
C LYS A 221 38.68 15.91 17.45
N ASN A 222 39.67 16.16 18.31
CA ASN A 222 40.92 15.42 18.35
C ASN A 222 40.77 14.02 18.99
N ASN A 223 39.94 13.91 20.01
CA ASN A 223 39.67 12.69 20.76
C ASN A 223 38.64 11.77 20.05
N ASN A 224 38.01 12.23 18.96
CA ASN A 224 36.92 11.54 18.26
C ASN A 224 35.73 11.21 19.18
N SER A 225 35.37 12.12 20.07
CA SER A 225 34.29 11.97 21.06
C SER A 225 33.22 13.05 20.91
N ILE A 226 32.89 13.37 19.66
CA ILE A 226 31.86 14.36 19.32
C ILE A 226 30.48 13.80 19.73
N PRO A 227 29.67 14.52 20.53
CA PRO A 227 28.36 14.02 20.94
C PRO A 227 27.36 14.01 19.78
N ASP A 228 26.27 13.26 19.98
CA ASP A 228 25.15 13.22 19.02
C ASP A 228 24.26 14.47 19.10
N GLN A 229 24.28 15.17 20.24
CA GLN A 229 23.51 16.38 20.52
C GLN A 229 24.39 17.47 21.12
N TYR A 230 24.22 18.71 20.66
CA TYR A 230 24.85 19.89 21.25
C TYR A 230 23.94 20.53 22.26
N VAL A 231 24.50 20.84 23.43
CA VAL A 231 23.74 21.17 24.63
C VAL A 231 24.39 22.30 25.41
N TRP A 232 23.55 23.22 25.87
CA TRP A 232 23.82 24.27 26.83
C TRP A 232 22.50 24.73 27.46
N HIS A 233 22.58 25.52 28.52
CA HIS A 233 21.40 26.01 29.24
C HIS A 233 21.05 27.44 28.82
N GLU A 234 19.75 27.71 28.79
CA GLU A 234 19.19 29.04 28.54
C GLU A 234 18.42 29.51 29.79
N GLU A 235 19.19 29.70 30.87
CA GLU A 235 18.70 30.04 32.21
C GLU A 235 19.33 31.33 32.76
N GLY A 236 19.87 32.18 31.86
CA GLY A 236 20.49 33.47 32.22
C GLY A 236 19.49 34.58 32.56
N GLY A 237 18.19 34.26 32.65
CA GLY A 237 17.12 35.25 32.82
C GLY A 237 17.09 36.21 31.64
N SER A 238 16.95 37.52 31.90
CA SER A 238 17.00 38.57 30.87
C SER A 238 18.28 38.62 30.03
N GLY A 239 19.34 37.91 30.43
CA GLY A 239 20.57 37.75 29.66
C GLY A 239 20.51 36.63 28.61
N SER A 240 19.47 35.79 28.61
CA SER A 240 19.32 34.69 27.68
C SER A 240 18.78 35.15 26.32
N ASP A 241 19.62 35.03 25.30
CA ASP A 241 19.26 35.19 23.88
C ASP A 241 19.65 33.94 23.09
N PHE A 242 18.66 33.09 22.83
CA PHE A 242 18.87 31.85 22.09
C PHE A 242 19.27 32.05 20.62
N GLU A 243 18.83 33.13 19.98
CA GLU A 243 19.18 33.40 18.57
C GLU A 243 20.64 33.83 18.46
N TYR A 244 21.11 34.63 19.40
CA TYR A 244 22.52 34.94 19.58
C TYR A 244 23.35 33.68 19.86
N SER A 245 22.99 32.90 20.89
CA SER A 245 23.65 31.65 21.26
C SER A 245 23.77 30.68 20.09
N TYR A 246 22.68 30.49 19.34
CA TYR A 246 22.66 29.66 18.15
C TYR A 246 23.70 30.15 17.13
N GLY A 247 23.74 31.44 16.86
CA GLY A 247 24.70 32.06 15.95
C GLY A 247 26.15 31.83 16.38
N VAL A 248 26.45 31.97 17.67
CA VAL A 248 27.80 31.75 18.21
C VAL A 248 28.19 30.26 18.15
N LEU A 249 27.28 29.34 18.45
CA LEU A 249 27.53 27.91 18.26
C LEU A 249 27.91 27.60 16.81
N GLN A 250 27.21 28.16 15.82
CA GLN A 250 27.56 27.96 14.41
C GLN A 250 28.99 28.39 14.09
N GLN A 251 29.46 29.49 14.70
CA GLN A 251 30.84 29.96 14.55
C GLN A 251 31.84 28.97 15.15
N ILE A 252 31.59 28.48 16.37
CA ILE A 252 32.44 27.47 17.03
C ILE A 252 32.51 26.19 16.20
N LEU A 253 31.36 25.67 15.74
CA LEU A 253 31.31 24.45 14.91
C LEU A 253 32.12 24.62 13.62
N SER A 254 32.01 25.78 12.97
CA SER A 254 32.77 26.11 11.77
C SER A 254 34.27 26.22 12.06
N GLN A 255 34.66 26.89 13.15
CA GLN A 255 36.05 27.12 13.53
C GLN A 255 36.80 25.82 13.81
N TYR A 256 36.15 24.87 14.50
CA TYR A 256 36.77 23.59 14.91
C TYR A 256 36.43 22.42 13.97
N GLY A 257 35.70 22.66 12.87
CA GLY A 257 35.35 21.64 11.89
C GLY A 257 34.48 20.52 12.46
N LEU A 258 33.51 20.89 13.30
CA LEU A 258 32.54 20.01 13.92
C LEU A 258 31.26 19.91 13.05
N PRO A 259 30.61 18.73 12.99
CA PRO A 259 29.42 18.53 12.17
C PRO A 259 28.19 19.22 12.78
N GLN A 260 27.18 19.52 11.97
CA GLN A 260 25.86 19.90 12.49
C GLN A 260 25.20 18.73 13.21
N ARG A 261 24.63 18.99 14.39
CA ARG A 261 23.92 18.01 15.22
C ARG A 261 22.62 18.58 15.75
N GLN A 262 21.78 17.72 16.32
CA GLN A 262 20.56 18.14 16.99
C GLN A 262 20.91 19.00 18.20
N ILE A 263 20.34 20.20 18.29
CA ILE A 263 20.45 21.06 19.47
C ILE A 263 19.42 20.60 20.50
N ASN A 264 19.84 20.52 21.75
CA ASN A 264 18.99 20.18 22.88
C ASN A 264 19.30 21.14 24.03
N ILE A 265 18.42 22.13 24.25
CA ILE A 265 18.47 23.08 25.35
C ILE A 265 17.77 22.40 26.53
N ASN A 266 18.55 21.60 27.24
CA ASN A 266 18.02 20.65 28.21
C ASN A 266 17.79 21.25 29.60
N GLU A 267 18.03 22.55 29.75
CA GLU A 267 17.49 23.44 30.79
C GLU A 267 17.23 24.81 30.15
N TYR A 268 15.99 25.31 30.25
CA TYR A 268 15.65 26.68 29.85
C TYR A 268 14.61 27.29 30.80
N ALA A 269 14.57 28.62 30.81
CA ALA A 269 13.71 29.45 31.65
C ALA A 269 14.04 29.36 33.15
N THR A 270 14.44 30.50 33.70
CA THR A 270 14.47 30.74 35.14
C THR A 270 13.07 30.67 35.73
N TYR A 271 12.98 30.49 37.06
CA TYR A 271 11.69 30.40 37.76
C TYR A 271 10.75 31.58 37.48
N ASN A 272 11.26 32.80 37.28
CA ASN A 272 10.43 33.97 37.00
C ASN A 272 9.94 34.04 35.53
N GLU A 273 10.60 33.32 34.62
CA GLU A 273 10.20 33.20 33.21
C GLU A 273 9.21 32.06 32.98
N GLN A 274 9.05 31.20 33.99
CA GLN A 274 8.12 30.09 34.07
C GLN A 274 6.70 30.59 34.34
N VAL A 275 6.20 31.41 33.40
CA VAL A 275 4.87 32.01 33.37
C VAL A 275 4.32 31.96 31.95
N PRO A 276 2.99 32.07 31.73
CA PRO A 276 2.40 31.83 30.41
C PRO A 276 3.04 32.64 29.25
N ALA A 277 3.36 33.91 29.48
CA ALA A 277 4.10 34.77 28.54
C ALA A 277 5.48 34.21 28.16
N GLY A 278 6.28 33.83 29.17
CA GLY A 278 7.62 33.29 28.97
C GLY A 278 7.60 31.90 28.35
N SER A 279 6.67 31.03 28.74
CA SER A 279 6.48 29.71 28.11
C SER A 279 6.20 29.83 26.62
N ALA A 280 5.32 30.75 26.21
CA ALA A 280 5.04 31.01 24.81
C ALA A 280 6.28 31.53 24.05
N PHE A 281 7.12 32.34 24.69
CA PHE A 281 8.37 32.88 24.11
C PHE A 281 9.41 31.77 23.88
N TRP A 282 9.62 30.90 24.87
CA TRP A 282 10.57 29.80 24.72
C TRP A 282 10.11 28.78 23.67
N ILE A 283 8.80 28.50 23.61
CA ILE A 283 8.21 27.64 22.56
C ILE A 283 8.56 28.17 21.17
N SER A 284 8.42 29.48 20.92
CA SER A 284 8.68 30.07 19.60
C SER A 284 10.16 30.00 19.22
N GLN A 285 11.06 30.35 20.14
CA GLN A 285 12.51 30.31 19.93
C GLN A 285 12.98 28.89 19.55
N LEU A 286 12.59 27.88 20.33
CA LEU A 286 13.00 26.49 20.15
C LEU A 286 12.42 25.87 18.87
N GLU A 287 11.13 26.09 18.60
CA GLU A 287 10.47 25.57 17.40
C GLU A 287 11.06 26.18 16.11
N ARG A 288 11.48 27.45 16.15
CA ARG A 288 12.12 28.12 14.99
C ARG A 288 13.41 27.42 14.57
N ARG A 289 14.23 26.99 15.53
CA ARG A 289 15.53 26.33 15.28
C ARG A 289 15.49 24.81 15.29
N ASN A 290 14.31 24.21 15.46
CA ASN A 290 14.15 22.76 15.67
C ASN A 290 14.97 22.25 16.87
N ALA A 291 15.19 23.07 17.89
CA ALA A 291 15.89 22.67 19.10
C ALA A 291 14.93 21.93 20.04
N ILE A 292 15.38 20.82 20.60
CA ILE A 292 14.70 20.19 21.74
C ILE A 292 14.87 21.13 22.93
N GLY A 293 13.84 21.29 23.74
CA GLY A 293 13.86 22.10 24.95
C GLY A 293 13.30 21.33 26.13
N LEU A 294 13.99 21.40 27.27
CA LEU A 294 13.48 20.92 28.54
C LEU A 294 13.47 22.08 29.53
N ARG A 295 12.29 22.37 30.06
CA ARG A 295 12.08 23.44 31.03
C ARG A 295 12.88 23.13 32.29
N GLY A 296 13.59 24.12 32.81
CA GLY A 296 14.33 24.05 34.06
C GLY A 296 13.41 23.75 35.25
N ASN A 297 13.99 23.28 36.35
CA ASN A 297 13.24 22.99 37.56
C ASN A 297 13.97 23.56 38.78
N TRP A 298 13.41 24.63 39.32
CA TRP A 298 13.99 25.43 40.39
C TRP A 298 13.45 25.06 41.77
N LEU A 299 12.68 23.97 41.87
CA LEU A 299 12.18 23.44 43.14
C LEU A 299 13.25 22.57 43.82
N GLY A 300 13.18 22.44 45.15
CA GLY A 300 14.14 21.65 45.93
C GLY A 300 13.52 20.45 46.63
N GLY A 301 14.37 19.55 47.14
CA GLY A 301 13.94 18.41 47.95
C GLY A 301 12.94 17.51 47.23
N THR A 302 11.84 17.17 47.89
CA THR A 302 10.81 16.30 47.31
C THR A 302 10.06 16.95 46.15
N GLN A 303 9.96 18.28 46.11
CA GLN A 303 9.26 19.01 45.04
C GLN A 303 10.05 19.00 43.72
N LEU A 304 11.37 18.85 43.77
CA LEU A 304 12.21 18.64 42.58
C LEU A 304 11.69 17.45 41.77
N HIS A 305 11.24 16.40 42.45
CA HIS A 305 10.73 15.16 41.88
C HIS A 305 9.20 15.17 41.69
N ASP A 306 8.56 16.33 41.68
CA ASP A 306 7.11 16.42 41.62
C ASP A 306 6.66 17.63 40.78
N LEU A 307 5.36 17.78 40.57
CA LEU A 307 4.74 18.98 39.97
C LEU A 307 5.10 19.25 38.50
N ALA A 308 5.81 18.33 37.83
CA ALA A 308 6.19 18.41 36.42
C ALA A 308 6.88 19.74 36.05
N ALA A 309 7.90 20.13 36.81
CA ALA A 309 8.64 21.39 36.63
C ALA A 309 7.72 22.63 36.63
N SER A 310 6.90 22.73 37.67
CA SER A 310 5.93 23.82 37.86
C SER A 310 4.94 23.98 36.71
N LEU A 311 4.53 22.88 36.06
CA LEU A 311 3.36 22.86 35.16
C LEU A 311 2.10 22.39 35.90
N LEU A 312 2.27 21.61 36.95
CA LEU A 312 1.19 21.10 37.78
C LEU A 312 1.33 21.62 39.21
N SER A 313 0.22 21.63 39.91
CA SER A 313 0.18 21.82 41.36
C SER A 313 -0.81 20.82 41.95
N LYS A 314 -0.93 20.80 43.27
CA LYS A 314 -1.83 19.91 44.02
C LYS A 314 -2.23 20.61 45.34
N PRO A 315 -3.28 20.16 46.04
CA PRO A 315 -3.81 20.85 47.21
C PRO A 315 -2.78 21.11 48.32
N ASP A 316 -1.80 20.21 48.48
CA ASP A 316 -0.64 20.42 49.34
C ASP A 316 0.63 20.07 48.54
N PRO A 317 1.28 21.07 47.91
CA PRO A 317 2.47 20.84 47.08
C PRO A 317 3.72 20.51 47.89
N SER A 318 3.71 20.68 49.23
CA SER A 318 4.83 20.35 50.11
C SER A 318 4.87 18.88 50.52
N ASN A 319 3.71 18.21 50.51
CA ASN A 319 3.58 16.80 50.85
C ASN A 319 3.79 15.92 49.61
N TYR A 320 4.94 15.22 49.55
CA TYR A 320 5.31 14.35 48.43
C TYR A 320 4.26 13.27 48.13
N ALA A 321 3.57 12.72 49.14
CA ALA A 321 2.56 11.67 48.94
C ALA A 321 1.16 12.20 48.57
N SER A 322 0.95 13.53 48.63
CA SER A 322 -0.33 14.15 48.27
C SER A 322 -0.65 13.95 46.78
N THR A 323 -1.93 13.72 46.46
CA THR A 323 -2.47 13.52 45.10
C THR A 323 -3.53 14.59 44.77
N GLY A 324 -4.23 14.45 43.64
CA GLY A 324 -5.22 15.45 43.20
C GLY A 324 -4.62 16.59 42.37
N TYR A 325 -3.65 16.25 41.51
CA TYR A 325 -2.97 17.20 40.64
C TYR A 325 -3.94 17.99 39.76
N TYR A 326 -3.62 19.26 39.56
CA TYR A 326 -4.33 20.17 38.67
C TYR A 326 -3.35 21.06 37.88
N PRO A 327 -3.75 21.53 36.68
CA PRO A 327 -2.90 22.39 35.85
C PRO A 327 -2.86 23.83 36.36
N ASN A 328 -1.70 24.47 36.23
CA ASN A 328 -1.56 25.91 36.39
C ASN A 328 -1.66 26.64 35.03
N GLY A 329 -1.31 27.93 34.98
CA GLY A 329 -1.42 28.75 33.77
C GLY A 329 -0.53 28.28 32.62
N ASP A 330 0.72 27.90 32.91
CA ASP A 330 1.67 27.44 31.91
C ASP A 330 1.22 26.15 31.24
N TRP A 331 0.69 25.20 32.02
CA TRP A 331 0.20 23.95 31.47
C TRP A 331 -0.84 24.17 30.38
N TRP A 332 -1.71 25.18 30.51
CA TRP A 332 -2.68 25.51 29.48
C TRP A 332 -2.04 26.08 28.21
N VAL A 333 -0.91 26.78 28.31
CA VAL A 333 -0.12 27.19 27.15
C VAL A 333 0.46 25.98 26.43
N TYR A 334 1.09 25.04 27.16
CA TYR A 334 1.61 23.80 26.55
C TYR A 334 0.48 22.88 26.05
N ASN A 335 -0.68 22.89 26.68
CA ASN A 335 -1.86 22.19 26.19
C ASN A 335 -2.33 22.78 24.87
N TYR A 336 -2.46 24.09 24.75
CA TYR A 336 -2.79 24.73 23.49
C TYR A 336 -1.72 24.50 22.41
N TYR A 337 -0.44 24.57 22.79
CA TYR A 337 0.69 24.26 21.93
C TYR A 337 0.65 22.82 21.39
N SER A 338 0.30 21.83 22.22
CA SER A 338 0.26 20.43 21.80
C SER A 338 -1.04 20.03 21.09
N GLN A 339 -2.18 20.55 21.53
CA GLN A 339 -3.51 20.14 21.04
C GLN A 339 -4.04 21.01 19.90
N ASN A 340 -3.75 22.31 19.90
CA ASN A 340 -4.37 23.28 18.99
C ASN A 340 -3.43 23.74 17.88
N MET A 341 -2.14 23.95 18.18
CA MET A 341 -1.12 24.43 17.23
C MET A 341 -0.70 23.31 16.25
N THR A 342 -1.65 22.89 15.41
CA THR A 342 -1.57 21.75 14.50
C THR A 342 -1.28 22.16 13.06
N GLY A 343 -1.02 21.19 12.17
CA GLY A 343 -0.80 21.45 10.75
C GLY A 343 0.67 21.70 10.40
N LYS A 344 0.98 22.89 9.88
CA LYS A 344 2.33 23.27 9.46
C LYS A 344 2.81 24.51 10.20
N ARG A 345 4.02 24.46 10.75
CA ARG A 345 4.72 25.61 11.32
C ARG A 345 5.05 26.60 10.20
N VAL A 346 4.92 27.89 10.50
CA VAL A 346 5.30 28.97 9.59
C VAL A 346 6.51 29.73 10.14
N PRO A 347 7.38 30.27 9.28
CA PRO A 347 8.49 31.10 9.75
C PRO A 347 7.99 32.34 10.50
N THR A 348 8.67 32.64 11.60
CA THR A 348 8.48 33.84 12.41
C THR A 348 9.84 34.49 12.70
N SER A 349 9.86 35.81 12.85
CA SER A 349 11.00 36.55 13.39
C SER A 349 10.76 36.88 14.87
N VAL A 350 11.82 37.19 15.60
CA VAL A 350 11.73 37.88 16.90
C VAL A 350 11.48 39.38 16.68
N SER A 351 10.99 40.09 17.70
CA SER A 351 10.90 41.55 17.74
C SER A 351 12.27 42.22 17.69
N SER A 352 12.31 43.52 17.34
CA SER A 352 13.56 44.26 17.20
C SER A 352 14.38 44.40 18.49
N ASP A 353 13.72 44.34 19.65
CA ASP A 353 14.34 44.37 20.98
C ASP A 353 14.66 42.97 21.54
N GLY A 354 14.34 41.90 20.80
CA GLY A 354 14.57 40.51 21.22
C GLY A 354 13.59 39.99 22.28
N ARG A 355 12.63 40.80 22.75
CA ARG A 355 11.81 40.50 23.94
C ARG A 355 10.41 39.97 23.64
N PHE A 356 9.99 39.98 22.39
CA PHE A 356 8.67 39.52 21.96
C PHE A 356 8.77 38.63 20.72
N ASP A 357 8.01 37.55 20.72
CA ASP A 357 8.12 36.51 19.70
C ASP A 357 6.77 35.82 19.46
N ALA A 358 6.69 35.05 18.38
CA ALA A 358 5.50 34.33 18.00
C ALA A 358 5.82 32.93 17.49
N TYR A 359 5.03 31.95 17.91
CA TYR A 359 4.95 30.64 17.29
C TYR A 359 3.67 30.58 16.46
N ALA A 360 3.74 30.16 15.20
CA ALA A 360 2.58 30.15 14.33
C ALA A 360 2.46 28.87 13.52
N THR A 361 1.21 28.44 13.33
CA THR A 361 0.86 27.24 12.57
C THR A 361 -0.32 27.49 11.64
N VAL A 362 -0.37 26.76 10.54
CA VAL A 362 -1.52 26.73 9.62
C VAL A 362 -1.96 25.29 9.46
N ASP A 363 -3.18 25.00 9.94
CA ASP A 363 -3.82 23.73 9.70
C ASP A 363 -4.85 23.86 8.57
N LYS A 364 -4.51 23.25 7.43
CA LYS A 364 -5.38 23.20 6.26
C LYS A 364 -6.61 22.31 6.47
N THR A 365 -6.58 21.43 7.48
CA THR A 365 -7.70 20.53 7.82
C THR A 365 -8.79 21.30 8.55
N THR A 366 -8.43 21.98 9.65
CA THR A 366 -9.35 22.86 10.39
C THR A 366 -9.56 24.22 9.73
N ARG A 367 -8.78 24.53 8.69
CA ARG A 367 -8.77 25.82 7.97
C ARG A 367 -8.49 27.01 8.89
N THR A 368 -7.61 26.80 9.87
CA THR A 368 -7.28 27.82 10.86
C THR A 368 -5.78 28.08 10.83
N ALA A 369 -5.42 29.35 10.76
CA ALA A 369 -4.10 29.82 11.14
C ALA A 369 -4.13 30.21 12.61
N ARG A 370 -3.12 29.80 13.38
CA ARG A 370 -2.99 30.06 14.80
C ARG A 370 -1.64 30.69 15.09
N VAL A 371 -1.63 31.69 15.95
CA VAL A 371 -0.44 32.42 16.38
C VAL A 371 -0.47 32.46 17.91
N LEU A 372 0.53 31.89 18.56
CA LEU A 372 0.77 31.99 20.00
C LEU A 372 1.84 33.07 20.21
N LEU A 373 1.58 34.03 21.10
CA LEU A 373 2.39 35.23 21.27
C LEU A 373 3.12 35.19 22.61
N GLY A 374 4.44 35.32 22.63
CA GLY A 374 5.24 35.19 23.85
C GLY A 374 6.14 36.38 24.10
N CYS A 375 6.21 36.81 25.35
CA CYS A 375 7.14 37.85 25.80
C CYS A 375 8.16 37.23 26.75
N HIS A 376 9.40 37.73 26.71
CA HIS A 376 10.45 37.36 27.64
C HIS A 376 10.33 38.19 28.94
N PRO A 377 9.90 37.63 30.08
CA PRO A 377 9.66 38.42 31.29
C PRO A 377 10.95 39.02 31.88
N PRO A 378 10.89 40.20 32.53
CA PRO A 378 9.75 41.13 32.58
C PRO A 378 9.69 41.97 31.30
N THR A 379 8.53 41.99 30.64
CA THR A 379 8.28 42.79 29.45
C THR A 379 6.85 43.32 29.47
N THR A 380 6.70 44.63 29.31
CA THR A 380 5.44 45.33 29.06
C THR A 380 5.62 46.31 27.92
N GLY A 381 4.54 46.67 27.24
CA GLY A 381 4.58 47.63 26.13
C GLY A 381 3.71 47.24 24.94
N THR A 382 3.80 48.03 23.88
CA THR A 382 3.03 47.85 22.65
C THR A 382 3.91 47.40 21.49
N TYR A 383 3.59 46.24 20.91
CA TYR A 383 4.29 45.67 19.76
C TYR A 383 3.39 45.65 18.53
N ILE A 384 3.94 45.86 17.33
CA ILE A 384 3.20 45.71 16.07
C ILE A 384 3.56 44.38 15.42
N VAL A 385 2.61 43.44 15.41
CA VAL A 385 2.76 42.14 14.76
C VAL A 385 2.36 42.26 13.30
N THR A 386 3.21 41.74 12.40
CA THR A 386 2.95 41.79 10.94
C THR A 386 2.67 40.40 10.40
N PHE A 387 1.50 40.23 9.77
CA PHE A 387 1.18 39.03 8.99
C PHE A 387 1.48 39.28 7.52
N SER A 388 2.33 38.44 6.93
CA SER A 388 2.67 38.47 5.51
C SER A 388 2.34 37.15 4.81
N GLY A 389 2.39 37.13 3.47
CA GLY A 389 2.11 35.92 2.70
C GLY A 389 0.62 35.51 2.65
N LEU A 390 -0.32 36.38 3.04
CA LEU A 390 -1.76 36.05 3.16
C LEU A 390 -2.41 35.55 1.85
N LYS A 391 -1.85 35.91 0.69
CA LYS A 391 -2.26 35.37 -0.62
C LYS A 391 -2.20 33.84 -0.67
N LYS A 392 -1.20 33.22 -0.03
CA LYS A 392 -1.05 31.75 0.03
C LYS A 392 -2.10 31.09 0.92
N LEU A 393 -2.65 31.85 1.86
CA LEU A 393 -3.80 31.48 2.68
C LEU A 393 -5.14 31.79 1.99
N GLY A 394 -5.11 32.16 0.70
CA GLY A 394 -6.26 32.52 -0.14
C GLY A 394 -7.08 33.70 0.37
N LEU A 395 -6.52 34.51 1.26
CA LEU A 395 -7.13 35.75 1.73
C LEU A 395 -7.05 36.83 0.63
N PRO A 396 -8.03 37.75 0.57
CA PRO A 396 -8.10 38.76 -0.47
C PRO A 396 -6.94 39.76 -0.38
N ARG A 397 -6.67 40.48 -1.47
CA ARG A 397 -5.65 41.54 -1.50
C ARG A 397 -5.97 42.67 -0.52
N SER A 398 -7.25 42.98 -0.35
CA SER A 398 -7.76 43.97 0.60
C SER A 398 -9.10 43.50 1.17
N GLY A 399 -9.46 43.96 2.38
CA GLY A 399 -10.68 43.57 3.07
C GLY A 399 -10.52 43.57 4.58
N THR A 400 -11.32 42.76 5.29
CA THR A 400 -11.26 42.61 6.74
C THR A 400 -10.96 41.15 7.10
N LEU A 401 -9.92 40.93 7.91
CA LEU A 401 -9.59 39.65 8.53
C LEU A 401 -10.24 39.57 9.91
N GLN A 402 -11.06 38.54 10.16
CA GLN A 402 -11.61 38.28 11.48
C GLN A 402 -10.61 37.44 12.28
N VAL A 403 -10.14 37.98 13.40
CA VAL A 403 -9.18 37.33 14.31
C VAL A 403 -9.87 37.06 15.63
N LYS A 404 -9.92 35.79 16.01
CA LYS A 404 -10.33 35.32 17.32
C LYS A 404 -9.17 35.49 18.31
N THR A 405 -9.44 36.04 19.49
CA THR A 405 -8.42 36.22 20.52
C THR A 405 -8.71 35.34 21.74
N LEU A 406 -7.71 34.56 22.15
CA LEU A 406 -7.74 33.74 23.35
C LEU A 406 -6.76 34.30 24.39
N LYS A 407 -7.17 34.41 25.65
CA LYS A 407 -6.34 34.85 26.78
C LYS A 407 -6.01 33.66 27.69
N PHE A 408 -4.75 33.51 28.05
CA PHE A 408 -4.30 32.56 29.06
C PHE A 408 -4.19 33.30 30.39
N ALA A 409 -5.11 33.02 31.30
CA ALA A 409 -5.15 33.67 32.61
C ALA A 409 -4.09 33.11 33.56
N VAL A 410 -3.75 33.90 34.57
CA VAL A 410 -2.90 33.51 35.71
C VAL A 410 -3.69 33.71 37.01
N GLY A 411 -3.38 32.92 38.03
CA GLY A 411 -3.93 33.06 39.38
C GLY A 411 -3.06 33.97 40.25
N ASP A 412 -3.42 34.10 41.53
CA ASP A 412 -2.67 34.92 42.50
C ASP A 412 -1.23 34.43 42.70
N ASP A 413 -1.04 33.11 42.64
CA ASP A 413 0.27 32.47 42.53
C ASP A 413 0.38 31.75 41.19
N VAL A 414 1.27 32.22 40.32
CA VAL A 414 1.40 31.71 38.94
C VAL A 414 1.81 30.24 38.86
N HIS A 415 2.54 29.73 39.86
CA HIS A 415 3.05 28.36 39.87
C HIS A 415 2.07 27.39 40.55
N TYR A 416 1.39 27.82 41.61
CA TYR A 416 0.58 26.91 42.44
C TYR A 416 -0.94 27.03 42.25
N SER A 417 -1.44 28.10 41.62
CA SER A 417 -2.88 28.30 41.44
C SER A 417 -3.47 27.34 40.39
N GLN A 418 -4.65 26.80 40.68
CA GLN A 418 -5.42 26.03 39.71
C GLN A 418 -6.00 26.94 38.63
N MET A 419 -5.69 26.66 37.36
CA MET A 419 -6.19 27.44 36.23
C MET A 419 -7.10 26.61 35.32
N GLY A 420 -7.97 27.30 34.58
CA GLY A 420 -8.84 26.74 33.55
C GLY A 420 -8.32 26.96 32.12
N PRO A 421 -9.01 26.39 31.11
CA PRO A 421 -8.67 26.58 29.70
C PRO A 421 -8.70 28.06 29.29
N PRO A 422 -8.00 28.44 28.20
CA PRO A 422 -7.91 29.83 27.77
C PRO A 422 -9.29 30.45 27.51
N GLN A 423 -9.44 31.71 27.95
CA GLN A 423 -10.68 32.48 27.81
C GLN A 423 -10.82 33.03 26.39
N ASP A 424 -11.97 32.79 25.76
CA ASP A 424 -12.33 33.38 24.47
C ASP A 424 -12.76 34.84 24.65
N LEU A 425 -11.99 35.78 24.10
CA LEU A 425 -12.28 37.22 24.14
C LEU A 425 -13.08 37.69 22.92
N GLY A 426 -13.47 36.80 22.01
CA GLY A 426 -14.27 37.11 20.83
C GLY A 426 -13.45 37.32 19.54
N ASN A 427 -14.14 37.75 18.49
CA ASN A 427 -13.58 37.98 17.15
C ASN A 427 -13.55 39.48 16.84
N TYR A 428 -12.42 39.96 16.34
CA TYR A 428 -12.19 41.35 15.99
C TYR A 428 -11.74 41.47 14.53
N GLY A 429 -12.27 42.48 13.83
CA GLY A 429 -11.96 42.72 12.42
C GLY A 429 -10.72 43.61 12.24
N HIS A 430 -9.76 43.15 11.46
CA HIS A 430 -8.53 43.88 11.13
C HIS A 430 -8.41 44.11 9.62
N THR A 431 -7.93 45.28 9.22
CA THR A 431 -7.82 45.64 7.79
C THR A 431 -6.69 44.88 7.11
N ILE A 432 -7.01 44.23 5.99
CA ILE A 432 -6.04 43.68 5.04
C ILE A 432 -5.73 44.75 4.00
N SER A 433 -4.44 45.04 3.80
CA SER A 433 -3.94 45.92 2.73
C SER A 433 -2.78 45.27 2.01
N ASN A 434 -2.88 45.10 0.69
CA ASN A 434 -1.87 44.44 -0.15
C ASN A 434 -1.39 43.07 0.38
N TYR A 435 -2.33 42.21 0.82
CA TYR A 435 -2.03 40.90 1.44
C TYR A 435 -1.21 40.97 2.74
N LEU A 436 -1.20 42.12 3.42
CA LEU A 436 -0.60 42.32 4.73
C LEU A 436 -1.69 42.69 5.75
N VAL A 437 -1.48 42.29 6.99
CA VAL A 437 -2.23 42.77 8.16
C VAL A 437 -1.23 43.13 9.24
N THR A 438 -1.41 44.28 9.87
CA THR A 438 -0.63 44.69 11.04
C THR A 438 -1.57 44.81 12.24
N LEU A 439 -1.23 44.14 13.34
CA LEU A 439 -2.04 44.11 14.55
C LEU A 439 -1.21 44.64 15.72
N PRO A 440 -1.74 45.59 16.52
CA PRO A 440 -1.11 45.94 17.77
C PRO A 440 -1.32 44.82 18.80
N PHE A 441 -0.27 44.50 19.53
CA PHE A 441 -0.26 43.63 20.68
C PHE A 441 0.11 44.47 21.90
N TYR A 442 -0.74 44.42 22.94
CA TYR A 442 -0.58 45.20 24.16
C TYR A 442 -0.23 44.26 25.30
N GLN A 443 1.04 44.23 25.69
CA GLN A 443 1.50 43.47 26.84
C GLN A 443 1.36 44.34 28.10
N THR A 444 0.29 44.13 28.86
CA THR A 444 -0.08 44.96 30.02
C THR A 444 0.55 44.53 31.33
N ASP A 445 1.04 43.31 31.41
CA ASP A 445 1.72 42.69 32.56
C ASP A 445 2.82 41.75 32.03
N ASP A 446 3.63 41.15 32.88
CA ASP A 446 4.77 40.29 32.48
C ASP A 446 4.46 38.79 32.46
N VAL A 447 3.20 38.39 32.68
CA VAL A 447 2.82 36.98 32.91
C VAL A 447 1.78 36.45 31.91
N THR A 448 0.86 37.28 31.47
CA THR A 448 -0.27 36.91 30.61
C THR A 448 0.18 36.72 29.16
N THR A 449 -0.32 35.67 28.50
CA THR A 449 -0.16 35.47 27.05
C THR A 449 -1.50 35.37 26.33
N TYR A 450 -1.45 35.49 25.01
CA TYR A 450 -2.58 35.42 24.12
C TYR A 450 -2.29 34.54 22.91
N ALA A 451 -3.35 33.97 22.33
CA ALA A 451 -3.31 33.37 21.01
C ALA A 451 -4.33 34.00 20.08
N TRP A 452 -3.96 34.12 18.81
CA TRP A 452 -4.81 34.58 17.73
C TRP A 452 -5.13 33.44 16.77
N GLU A 453 -6.40 33.31 16.41
CA GLU A 453 -6.85 32.34 15.41
C GLU A 453 -7.64 33.04 14.30
N PHE A 454 -7.41 32.68 13.04
CA PHE A 454 -8.22 33.19 11.92
C PHE A 454 -8.42 32.16 10.83
N GLN A 455 -9.52 32.30 10.10
CA GLN A 455 -9.91 31.38 9.03
C GLN A 455 -9.09 31.61 7.77
N VAL A 456 -8.63 30.54 7.14
CA VAL A 456 -7.92 30.57 5.84
C VAL A 456 -8.84 30.13 4.71
N SER A 457 -8.71 30.79 3.55
CA SER A 457 -9.50 30.52 2.36
C SER A 457 -8.69 29.67 1.37
N LEU A 458 -9.28 28.61 0.85
CA LEU A 458 -8.54 27.73 -0.07
C LEU A 458 -8.45 28.35 -1.48
N PRO A 459 -7.29 28.31 -2.14
CA PRO A 459 -7.19 28.59 -3.58
C PRO A 459 -8.21 27.75 -4.35
N GLN A 460 -8.80 28.28 -5.43
CA GLN A 460 -9.89 27.68 -6.22
C GLN A 460 -9.69 26.16 -6.47
N LYS A 461 -8.46 25.73 -6.79
CA LYS A 461 -8.05 24.33 -7.04
C LYS A 461 -8.23 23.38 -5.83
N THR A 462 -8.26 23.94 -4.61
CA THR A 462 -8.40 23.22 -3.34
C THR A 462 -9.82 23.31 -2.77
N ARG A 463 -10.65 24.27 -3.19
CA ARG A 463 -12.13 24.19 -3.03
C ARG A 463 -12.64 22.89 -3.62
N ASP A 464 -12.15 22.54 -4.81
CA ASP A 464 -12.41 21.25 -5.44
C ASP A 464 -11.93 20.05 -4.59
N ILE A 465 -10.84 20.16 -3.81
CA ILE A 465 -10.31 19.07 -2.94
C ILE A 465 -11.20 18.83 -1.72
N VAL A 466 -11.76 19.88 -1.12
CA VAL A 466 -12.58 19.71 0.09
C VAL A 466 -14.00 19.30 -0.26
N GLU A 467 -14.53 19.77 -1.39
CA GLU A 467 -15.75 19.21 -2.00
C GLU A 467 -15.52 17.72 -2.34
N ARG A 468 -14.33 17.35 -2.83
CA ARG A 468 -13.87 15.95 -2.98
C ARG A 468 -13.81 15.15 -1.66
N TRP A 469 -13.65 15.75 -0.47
CA TRP A 469 -13.58 15.04 0.81
C TRP A 469 -14.94 14.90 1.50
N TYR A 470 -15.78 15.93 1.42
CA TYR A 470 -17.17 15.86 1.85
C TYR A 470 -17.91 14.79 1.03
N GLN A 471 -17.66 14.74 -0.28
CA GLN A 471 -18.18 13.69 -1.13
C GLN A 471 -17.66 12.30 -0.75
N ARG A 472 -16.40 12.16 -0.31
CA ARG A 472 -15.81 10.87 0.13
C ARG A 472 -16.37 10.31 1.44
N ALA A 473 -16.70 11.15 2.42
CA ALA A 473 -17.35 10.71 3.66
C ALA A 473 -18.81 10.30 3.40
N VAL A 474 -19.52 11.05 2.55
CA VAL A 474 -20.82 10.67 2.00
C VAL A 474 -20.72 9.38 1.17
N ASP A 475 -19.65 9.22 0.38
CA ASP A 475 -19.42 8.03 -0.46
C ASP A 475 -19.21 6.78 0.41
N LEU A 476 -18.48 6.84 1.53
CA LEU A 476 -18.27 5.69 2.42
C LEU A 476 -19.54 5.28 3.18
N ALA A 477 -20.33 6.24 3.66
CA ALA A 477 -21.67 5.95 4.18
C ALA A 477 -22.55 5.35 3.08
N SER A 478 -22.48 5.88 1.85
CA SER A 478 -23.19 5.35 0.70
C SER A 478 -22.74 3.94 0.31
N VAL A 479 -21.46 3.57 0.47
CA VAL A 479 -20.99 2.20 0.18
C VAL A 479 -21.70 1.20 1.08
N LYS A 480 -21.80 1.48 2.39
CA LYS A 480 -22.53 0.61 3.32
C LYS A 480 -24.00 0.49 2.92
N THR A 481 -24.66 1.61 2.62
CA THR A 481 -26.06 1.61 2.17
C THR A 481 -26.26 0.87 0.84
N LEU A 482 -25.35 1.06 -0.12
CA LEU A 482 -25.39 0.38 -1.42
C LEU A 482 -25.19 -1.12 -1.28
N LEU A 483 -24.27 -1.57 -0.41
CA LEU A 483 -24.05 -3.00 -0.13
C LEU A 483 -25.26 -3.64 0.56
N GLN A 484 -25.86 -2.96 1.53
CA GLN A 484 -27.11 -3.41 2.17
C GLN A 484 -28.26 -3.49 1.17
N ARG A 485 -28.35 -2.52 0.25
CA ARG A 485 -29.33 -2.55 -0.83
C ARG A 485 -29.11 -3.74 -1.77
N ASP A 486 -27.86 -4.05 -2.11
CA ASP A 486 -27.53 -5.17 -2.99
C ASP A 486 -27.95 -6.52 -2.40
N GLU A 487 -28.07 -6.65 -1.08
CA GLU A 487 -28.56 -7.88 -0.42
C GLU A 487 -30.05 -8.13 -0.62
N THR A 488 -30.82 -7.10 -0.98
CA THR A 488 -32.28 -7.17 -1.15
C THR A 488 -32.72 -6.82 -2.57
N ASP A 489 -31.80 -6.38 -3.45
CA ASP A 489 -32.06 -5.97 -4.83
C ASP A 489 -32.18 -7.19 -5.76
N VAL A 490 -33.32 -7.87 -5.67
CA VAL A 490 -33.66 -9.04 -6.49
C VAL A 490 -33.81 -8.71 -7.97
N ALA A 491 -34.01 -7.44 -8.32
CA ALA A 491 -34.08 -7.00 -9.72
C ALA A 491 -32.70 -6.99 -10.37
N THR A 492 -31.67 -6.51 -9.65
CA THR A 492 -30.29 -6.52 -10.14
C THR A 492 -29.62 -7.89 -9.94
N TYR A 493 -29.95 -8.58 -8.85
CA TYR A 493 -29.36 -9.86 -8.43
C TYR A 493 -30.46 -10.91 -8.22
N PRO A 494 -31.10 -11.41 -9.28
CA PRO A 494 -32.16 -12.41 -9.16
C PRO A 494 -31.67 -13.71 -8.49
N GLU A 495 -30.37 -13.99 -8.55
CA GLU A 495 -29.73 -15.12 -7.87
C GLU A 495 -29.82 -15.07 -6.34
N LEU A 496 -30.26 -13.97 -5.74
CA LEU A 496 -30.60 -13.89 -4.32
C LEU A 496 -31.72 -14.87 -3.92
N GLN A 497 -32.53 -15.33 -4.88
CA GLN A 497 -33.59 -16.31 -4.65
C GLN A 497 -33.20 -17.72 -5.10
N TRP A 498 -31.97 -17.93 -5.57
CA TRP A 498 -31.54 -19.20 -6.14
C TRP A 498 -30.55 -19.90 -5.22
N ASP A 499 -30.79 -21.20 -5.02
CA ASP A 499 -29.83 -22.11 -4.42
C ASP A 499 -28.91 -22.65 -5.52
N ALA A 500 -27.62 -22.75 -5.22
CA ALA A 500 -26.63 -23.29 -6.14
C ALA A 500 -26.27 -24.73 -5.74
N GLN A 501 -26.14 -25.58 -6.75
CA GLN A 501 -25.67 -26.95 -6.61
C GLN A 501 -24.44 -27.17 -7.49
N VAL A 502 -23.49 -27.96 -6.99
CA VAL A 502 -22.36 -28.44 -7.79
C VAL A 502 -22.87 -29.38 -8.87
N ARG A 503 -22.58 -29.06 -10.13
CA ARG A 503 -22.81 -29.94 -11.26
C ARG A 503 -21.68 -30.97 -11.34
N HIS A 504 -22.07 -32.25 -11.41
CA HIS A 504 -21.16 -33.37 -11.58
C HIS A 504 -21.17 -33.84 -13.03
N GLY A 505 -19.98 -34.12 -13.58
CA GLY A 505 -19.82 -34.72 -14.90
C GLY A 505 -18.92 -33.93 -15.83
N SER A 506 -18.38 -34.63 -16.83
CA SER A 506 -17.49 -34.06 -17.85
C SER A 506 -18.26 -33.40 -19.01
N SER A 507 -19.58 -33.54 -19.07
CA SER A 507 -20.40 -32.91 -20.12
C SER A 507 -20.29 -31.39 -20.09
N LEU A 508 -20.48 -30.76 -21.25
CA LEU A 508 -20.67 -29.31 -21.33
C LEU A 508 -21.98 -28.91 -20.64
N HIS A 509 -22.03 -27.68 -20.12
CA HIS A 509 -23.27 -27.09 -19.65
C HIS A 509 -24.35 -27.16 -20.76
N HIS A 510 -25.59 -27.49 -20.41
CA HIS A 510 -26.67 -27.67 -21.40
C HIS A 510 -26.88 -26.42 -22.27
N GLU A 511 -26.82 -25.23 -21.68
CA GLU A 511 -26.86 -23.97 -22.44
C GLU A 511 -25.65 -23.77 -23.36
N GLU A 512 -24.45 -24.26 -23.01
CA GLU A 512 -23.30 -24.22 -23.92
C GLU A 512 -23.52 -25.15 -25.11
N GLN A 513 -24.11 -26.34 -24.90
CA GLN A 513 -24.47 -27.26 -25.99
C GLN A 513 -25.47 -26.63 -26.96
N LYS A 514 -26.51 -25.99 -26.41
CA LYS A 514 -27.51 -25.26 -27.21
C LYS A 514 -26.88 -24.09 -27.98
N PHE A 515 -25.96 -23.36 -27.34
CA PHE A 515 -25.21 -22.29 -27.99
C PHE A 515 -24.41 -22.78 -29.19
N ILE A 516 -23.77 -23.95 -29.10
CA ILE A 516 -23.00 -24.50 -30.23
C ILE A 516 -23.89 -24.68 -31.47
N GLU A 517 -25.09 -25.23 -31.29
CA GLU A 517 -26.02 -25.43 -32.41
C GLU A 517 -26.54 -24.10 -32.96
N LEU A 518 -26.87 -23.13 -32.10
CA LEU A 518 -27.25 -21.78 -32.52
C LEU A 518 -26.12 -21.06 -33.26
N ARG A 519 -24.87 -21.22 -32.80
CA ARG A 519 -23.69 -20.61 -33.41
C ARG A 519 -23.39 -21.23 -34.77
N LYS A 520 -23.50 -22.55 -34.91
CA LYS A 520 -23.40 -23.23 -36.22
C LYS A 520 -24.47 -22.74 -37.19
N LEU A 521 -25.72 -22.64 -36.73
CA LEU A 521 -26.82 -22.13 -37.55
C LEU A 521 -26.52 -20.71 -38.03
N ARG A 522 -26.10 -19.83 -37.12
CA ARG A 522 -25.75 -18.44 -37.45
C ARG A 522 -24.61 -18.35 -38.46
N ILE A 523 -23.57 -19.16 -38.31
CA ILE A 523 -22.39 -19.16 -39.20
C ILE A 523 -22.72 -19.72 -40.59
N SER A 524 -23.69 -20.61 -40.69
CA SER A 524 -24.13 -21.26 -41.94
C SER A 524 -24.95 -20.33 -42.85
N SER A 525 -25.23 -20.79 -44.07
CA SER A 525 -26.09 -20.06 -45.02
C SER A 525 -27.56 -19.98 -44.62
N GLN A 526 -27.96 -20.68 -43.55
CA GLN A 526 -29.31 -20.53 -42.97
C GLN A 526 -29.40 -19.34 -41.99
N GLY A 527 -28.26 -18.79 -41.57
CA GLY A 527 -28.16 -17.65 -40.67
C GLY A 527 -27.61 -16.41 -41.39
N GLU A 528 -26.42 -15.97 -41.01
CA GLU A 528 -25.74 -14.77 -41.52
C GLU A 528 -24.72 -15.09 -42.63
N ASP A 529 -24.62 -16.36 -43.04
CA ASP A 529 -23.73 -16.81 -44.11
C ASP A 529 -22.24 -16.49 -43.87
N SER A 530 -21.84 -16.32 -42.60
CA SER A 530 -20.53 -15.81 -42.24
C SER A 530 -19.37 -16.68 -42.74
N LEU A 531 -19.52 -18.01 -42.72
CA LEU A 531 -18.49 -18.91 -43.23
C LEU A 531 -18.33 -18.82 -44.75
N HIS A 532 -19.43 -18.64 -45.47
CA HIS A 532 -19.40 -18.48 -46.93
C HIS A 532 -18.63 -17.22 -47.30
N HIS A 533 -18.95 -16.09 -46.64
CA HIS A 533 -18.25 -14.83 -46.84
C HIS A 533 -16.78 -14.90 -46.42
N PHE A 534 -16.47 -15.52 -45.27
CA PHE A 534 -15.09 -15.64 -44.81
C PHE A 534 -14.21 -16.49 -45.75
N LEU A 535 -14.76 -17.57 -46.31
CA LEU A 535 -14.01 -18.50 -47.17
C LEU A 535 -14.03 -18.13 -48.66
N ASP A 536 -14.69 -17.02 -49.02
CA ASP A 536 -14.90 -16.57 -50.40
C ASP A 536 -15.45 -17.72 -51.27
N LEU A 537 -16.52 -18.37 -50.78
CA LEU A 537 -17.15 -19.49 -51.50
C LEU A 537 -17.92 -19.00 -52.74
N PRO A 538 -18.09 -19.86 -53.77
CA PRO A 538 -18.91 -19.53 -54.93
C PRO A 538 -20.35 -19.16 -54.54
N PRO A 539 -21.02 -18.19 -55.21
CA PRO A 539 -22.35 -17.70 -54.81
C PRO A 539 -23.45 -18.77 -54.68
N ASP A 540 -23.33 -19.87 -55.40
CA ASP A 540 -24.24 -21.02 -55.41
C ASP A 540 -23.98 -22.01 -54.25
N GLU A 541 -22.81 -21.93 -53.62
CA GLU A 541 -22.42 -22.82 -52.53
C GLU A 541 -23.19 -22.48 -51.24
N LYS A 542 -24.04 -23.41 -50.77
CA LYS A 542 -24.75 -23.28 -49.50
C LYS A 542 -24.07 -24.10 -48.41
N VAL A 543 -23.71 -23.42 -47.32
CA VAL A 543 -23.12 -24.01 -46.11
C VAL A 543 -24.24 -24.58 -45.24
N ASP A 544 -24.25 -25.90 -45.06
CA ASP A 544 -25.12 -26.58 -44.08
C ASP A 544 -24.55 -26.38 -42.66
N PRO A 545 -25.40 -26.16 -41.63
CA PRO A 545 -24.94 -26.04 -40.23
C PRO A 545 -24.02 -27.18 -39.75
N ARG A 546 -24.19 -28.40 -40.27
CA ARG A 546 -23.36 -29.58 -39.91
C ARG A 546 -21.96 -29.51 -40.49
N ASP A 547 -21.77 -28.75 -41.57
CA ASP A 547 -20.49 -28.59 -42.27
C ASP A 547 -19.63 -27.50 -41.62
N VAL A 548 -20.22 -26.66 -40.76
CA VAL A 548 -19.54 -25.55 -40.09
C VAL A 548 -18.40 -26.08 -39.21
N PRO A 549 -17.15 -25.66 -39.45
CA PRO A 549 -16.03 -25.93 -38.56
C PRO A 549 -16.22 -25.23 -37.21
N LEU A 550 -15.91 -25.94 -36.12
CA LEU A 550 -15.89 -25.37 -34.79
C LEU A 550 -14.51 -24.77 -34.51
N ILE A 551 -14.46 -23.44 -34.42
CA ILE A 551 -13.20 -22.67 -34.34
C ILE A 551 -13.05 -22.08 -32.94
N ALA A 552 -11.88 -22.26 -32.33
CA ALA A 552 -11.52 -21.66 -31.05
C ALA A 552 -10.33 -20.71 -31.21
N LEU A 553 -10.41 -19.52 -30.63
CA LEU A 553 -9.31 -18.56 -30.55
C LEU A 553 -8.77 -18.48 -29.11
N GLY A 554 -7.47 -18.66 -28.93
CA GLY A 554 -6.80 -18.55 -27.64
C GLY A 554 -5.72 -17.47 -27.65
N GLY A 555 -5.77 -16.54 -26.70
CA GLY A 555 -4.73 -15.53 -26.48
C GLY A 555 -3.82 -15.86 -25.30
N SER A 556 -2.51 -15.66 -25.47
CA SER A 556 -1.51 -15.96 -24.44
C SER A 556 -1.52 -14.98 -23.25
N GLY A 557 -0.71 -15.26 -22.22
CA GLY A 557 -0.41 -14.30 -21.16
C GLY A 557 0.81 -13.43 -21.46
N GLY A 558 0.96 -12.32 -20.72
CA GLY A 558 2.10 -11.40 -20.86
C GLY A 558 1.79 -9.92 -20.65
N GLY A 559 0.91 -9.58 -19.70
CA GLY A 559 0.61 -8.21 -19.32
C GLY A 559 -0.02 -7.37 -20.43
N TYR A 560 0.25 -6.05 -20.43
CA TYR A 560 -0.36 -5.10 -21.36
C TYR A 560 0.06 -5.32 -22.82
N LYS A 561 1.27 -5.80 -23.08
CA LYS A 561 1.70 -6.17 -24.44
C LYS A 561 0.70 -7.10 -25.11
N VAL A 562 0.33 -8.17 -24.41
CA VAL A 562 -0.60 -9.17 -24.95
C VAL A 562 -2.04 -8.66 -24.92
N MET A 563 -2.40 -7.84 -23.93
CA MET A 563 -3.70 -7.19 -23.90
C MET A 563 -3.96 -6.36 -25.19
N TYR A 564 -2.98 -5.54 -25.59
CA TYR A 564 -3.06 -4.76 -26.83
C TYR A 564 -2.90 -5.63 -28.07
N GLY A 565 -1.95 -6.58 -28.07
CA GLY A 565 -1.75 -7.50 -29.19
C GLY A 565 -3.01 -8.32 -29.50
N PHE A 566 -3.64 -8.93 -28.49
CA PHE A 566 -4.85 -9.72 -28.69
C PHE A 566 -6.03 -8.86 -29.15
N THR A 567 -6.06 -7.58 -28.77
CA THR A 567 -7.01 -6.59 -29.34
C THR A 567 -6.77 -6.37 -30.83
N GLY A 568 -5.51 -6.22 -31.24
CA GLY A 568 -5.12 -6.14 -32.65
C GLY A 568 -5.52 -7.39 -33.43
N PHE A 569 -5.37 -8.58 -32.82
CA PHE A 569 -5.84 -9.83 -33.41
C PHE A 569 -7.37 -9.82 -33.61
N ILE A 570 -8.14 -9.47 -32.57
CA ILE A 570 -9.61 -9.40 -32.66
C ILE A 570 -10.04 -8.38 -33.73
N SER A 571 -9.38 -7.23 -33.80
CA SER A 571 -9.62 -6.21 -34.83
C SER A 571 -9.41 -6.78 -36.24
N ALA A 572 -8.28 -7.43 -36.48
CA ALA A 572 -7.99 -8.09 -37.76
C ALA A 572 -9.01 -9.21 -38.06
N ALA A 573 -9.36 -10.03 -37.07
CA ALA A 573 -10.32 -11.11 -37.23
C ALA A 573 -11.71 -10.58 -37.60
N LYS A 574 -12.17 -9.46 -37.02
CA LYS A 574 -13.42 -8.81 -37.42
C LYS A 574 -13.35 -8.21 -38.82
N LYS A 575 -12.26 -7.48 -39.13
CA LYS A 575 -12.04 -6.86 -40.44
C LYS A 575 -12.14 -7.87 -41.59
N HIS A 576 -11.67 -9.10 -41.35
CA HIS A 576 -11.66 -10.17 -42.36
C HIS A 576 -12.81 -11.17 -42.21
N GLY A 577 -13.80 -10.95 -41.34
CA GLY A 577 -14.96 -11.86 -41.15
C GLY A 577 -14.66 -13.16 -40.39
N LEU A 578 -13.44 -13.36 -39.90
CA LEU A 578 -13.06 -14.52 -39.10
C LEU A 578 -13.77 -14.54 -37.73
N TRP A 579 -13.95 -13.38 -37.10
CA TRP A 579 -14.56 -13.29 -35.76
C TRP A 579 -15.96 -13.91 -35.71
N ASP A 580 -16.75 -13.69 -36.76
CA ASP A 580 -18.11 -14.21 -36.88
C ASP A 580 -18.12 -15.73 -37.07
N CYS A 581 -17.02 -16.32 -37.53
CA CYS A 581 -16.83 -17.77 -37.65
C CYS A 581 -16.28 -18.42 -36.37
N ILE A 582 -15.79 -17.65 -35.39
CA ILE A 582 -15.25 -18.19 -34.14
C ILE A 582 -16.40 -18.63 -33.21
N THR A 583 -16.27 -19.83 -32.62
CA THR A 583 -17.22 -20.39 -31.65
C THR A 583 -16.83 -20.05 -30.21
N TRP A 584 -15.53 -20.18 -29.85
CA TRP A 584 -15.02 -19.84 -28.52
C TRP A 584 -13.83 -18.90 -28.58
N THR A 585 -13.74 -18.01 -27.61
CA THR A 585 -12.52 -17.22 -27.37
C THR A 585 -12.06 -17.43 -25.94
N ALA A 586 -10.77 -17.68 -25.72
CA ALA A 586 -10.19 -17.87 -24.40
C ALA A 586 -8.94 -17.03 -24.18
N GLY A 587 -8.70 -16.66 -22.93
CA GLY A 587 -7.55 -15.85 -22.53
C GLY A 587 -6.77 -16.45 -21.37
N VAL A 588 -5.47 -16.18 -21.37
CA VAL A 588 -4.56 -16.30 -20.23
C VAL A 588 -4.08 -14.90 -19.84
N SER A 589 -4.00 -14.59 -18.54
CA SER A 589 -3.39 -13.35 -18.03
C SER A 589 -3.84 -12.07 -18.78
N GLY A 590 -2.93 -11.38 -19.47
CA GLY A 590 -3.23 -10.17 -20.25
C GLY A 590 -4.37 -10.33 -21.27
N SER A 591 -4.54 -11.50 -21.89
CA SER A 591 -5.67 -11.74 -22.80
C SER A 591 -7.01 -11.82 -22.07
N CYS A 592 -7.03 -12.18 -20.78
CA CYS A 592 -8.24 -12.09 -19.95
C CYS A 592 -8.69 -10.63 -19.79
N TRP A 593 -7.76 -9.66 -19.70
CA TRP A 593 -8.12 -8.24 -19.68
C TRP A 593 -8.74 -7.77 -20.99
N THR A 594 -8.24 -8.26 -22.13
CA THR A 594 -8.85 -8.00 -23.45
C THR A 594 -10.28 -8.54 -23.52
N ILE A 595 -10.48 -9.82 -23.16
CA ILE A 595 -11.81 -10.44 -23.17
C ILE A 595 -12.75 -9.70 -22.22
N ALA A 596 -12.31 -9.43 -20.99
CA ALA A 596 -13.08 -8.68 -20.02
C ALA A 596 -13.51 -7.31 -20.57
N ALA A 597 -12.59 -6.54 -21.13
CA ALA A 597 -12.89 -5.21 -21.65
C ALA A 597 -13.78 -5.25 -22.90
N TYR A 598 -13.52 -6.18 -23.82
CA TYR A 598 -14.29 -6.38 -25.05
C TYR A 598 -15.77 -6.66 -24.77
N TYR A 599 -16.05 -7.65 -23.90
CA TYR A 599 -17.41 -8.09 -23.57
C TYR A 599 -18.15 -7.15 -22.59
N THR A 600 -17.47 -6.17 -22.00
CA THR A 600 -18.09 -5.28 -21.00
C THR A 600 -18.12 -3.82 -21.44
N ILE A 601 -16.99 -3.14 -21.46
CA ILE A 601 -16.92 -1.68 -21.67
C ILE A 601 -16.90 -1.29 -23.15
N ALA A 602 -16.34 -2.16 -23.99
CA ALA A 602 -16.25 -1.95 -25.42
C ALA A 602 -17.47 -2.47 -26.17
N ARG A 603 -18.42 -3.13 -25.51
CA ARG A 603 -19.70 -3.53 -26.11
C ARG A 603 -19.50 -4.22 -27.47
N HIS A 604 -18.55 -5.16 -27.51
CA HIS A 604 -18.25 -5.99 -28.67
C HIS A 604 -17.64 -5.24 -29.88
N ASP A 605 -17.25 -3.98 -29.71
CA ASP A 605 -16.63 -3.15 -30.73
C ASP A 605 -15.10 -3.06 -30.51
N ALA A 606 -14.34 -3.52 -31.49
CA ALA A 606 -12.88 -3.53 -31.44
C ALA A 606 -12.28 -2.12 -31.52
N GLN A 607 -12.86 -1.22 -32.31
CA GLN A 607 -12.38 0.16 -32.43
C GLN A 607 -12.61 0.91 -31.13
N ARG A 608 -13.79 0.76 -30.52
CA ARG A 608 -14.09 1.31 -29.20
C ARG A 608 -13.14 0.80 -28.11
N LEU A 609 -12.73 -0.47 -28.20
CA LEU A 609 -11.73 -1.04 -27.29
C LEU A 609 -10.35 -0.40 -27.49
N ILE A 610 -9.94 -0.22 -28.75
CA ILE A 610 -8.69 0.47 -29.11
C ILE A 610 -8.71 1.91 -28.60
N ASP A 611 -9.77 2.67 -28.85
CA ASP A 611 -9.94 4.05 -28.41
C ASP A 611 -9.87 4.17 -26.89
N HIS A 612 -10.50 3.23 -26.18
CA HIS A 612 -10.42 3.13 -24.73
C HIS A 612 -8.98 2.92 -24.26
N TYR A 613 -8.25 1.98 -24.86
CA TYR A 613 -6.87 1.71 -24.49
C TYR A 613 -5.91 2.86 -24.82
N LEU A 614 -6.08 3.54 -25.96
CA LEU A 614 -5.33 4.74 -26.29
C LEU A 614 -5.60 5.87 -25.28
N THR A 615 -6.85 6.02 -24.85
CA THR A 615 -7.22 6.99 -23.83
C THR A 615 -6.58 6.66 -22.48
N VAL A 616 -6.65 5.39 -22.04
CA VAL A 616 -6.01 4.95 -20.79
C VAL A 616 -4.48 5.10 -20.86
N ALA A 617 -3.87 4.82 -22.01
CA ALA A 617 -2.43 5.01 -22.22
C ALA A 617 -2.00 6.48 -22.16
N SER A 618 -2.86 7.41 -22.59
CA SER A 618 -2.59 8.86 -22.52
C SER A 618 -2.46 9.38 -21.09
N GLU A 619 -3.00 8.66 -20.10
CA GLU A 619 -2.86 9.00 -18.67
C GLU A 619 -1.45 8.73 -18.13
N LEU A 620 -0.63 7.95 -18.86
CA LEU A 620 0.76 7.59 -18.49
C LEU A 620 0.88 7.10 -17.03
N ALA A 621 -0.13 6.38 -16.58
CA ALA A 621 -0.28 5.99 -15.19
C ALA A 621 -0.29 4.47 -15.03
N HIS A 622 0.48 3.99 -14.05
CA HIS A 622 0.40 2.60 -13.62
C HIS A 622 -1.01 2.33 -13.05
N PRO A 623 -1.67 1.19 -13.32
CA PRO A 623 -3.03 0.89 -12.81
C PRO A 623 -3.12 0.84 -11.29
N MET A 624 -1.98 0.63 -10.61
CA MET A 624 -1.86 0.70 -9.15
C MET A 624 -1.31 2.04 -8.63
N SER A 625 -1.25 3.08 -9.46
CA SER A 625 -0.77 4.40 -9.04
C SER A 625 -1.86 5.18 -8.29
N ILE A 626 -1.43 6.20 -7.55
CA ILE A 626 -2.34 7.17 -6.92
C ILE A 626 -3.17 7.93 -7.98
N HIS A 627 -2.62 8.14 -9.18
CA HIS A 627 -3.36 8.74 -10.29
C HIS A 627 -4.54 7.85 -10.67
N ALA A 628 -4.28 6.57 -10.98
CA ALA A 628 -5.30 5.60 -11.35
C ALA A 628 -6.37 5.44 -10.27
N LEU A 629 -5.96 5.33 -9.00
CA LEU A 629 -6.90 5.30 -7.87
C LEU A 629 -7.80 6.55 -7.85
N ASN A 630 -7.22 7.73 -8.04
CA ASN A 630 -8.00 8.98 -8.04
C ASN A 630 -8.94 9.08 -9.23
N VAL A 631 -8.54 8.62 -10.42
CA VAL A 631 -9.41 8.60 -11.60
C VAL A 631 -10.62 7.71 -11.35
N VAL A 632 -10.41 6.51 -10.80
CA VAL A 632 -11.50 5.62 -10.41
C VAL A 632 -12.35 6.25 -9.32
N ALA A 633 -11.76 6.71 -8.22
CA ALA A 633 -12.51 7.27 -7.10
C ALA A 633 -13.35 8.50 -7.48
N ARG A 634 -12.96 9.26 -8.51
CA ARG A 634 -13.73 10.41 -9.03
C ARG A 634 -14.81 10.03 -10.03
N SER A 635 -14.76 8.82 -10.58
CA SER A 635 -15.79 8.34 -11.50
C SER A 635 -17.11 8.11 -10.77
N LYS A 636 -18.23 8.15 -11.52
CA LYS A 636 -19.55 7.89 -10.94
C LYS A 636 -19.59 6.50 -10.31
N ARG A 637 -19.85 6.44 -9.00
CA ARG A 637 -19.86 5.22 -8.16
C ARG A 637 -18.49 4.52 -8.01
N GLY A 638 -17.38 5.16 -8.38
CA GLY A 638 -16.07 4.52 -8.39
C GLY A 638 -15.58 4.01 -7.03
N VAL A 639 -15.85 4.75 -5.95
CA VAL A 639 -15.51 4.35 -4.57
C VAL A 639 -16.17 3.03 -4.18
N TYR A 640 -17.44 2.81 -4.60
CA TYR A 640 -18.14 1.55 -4.36
C TYR A 640 -17.41 0.37 -5.03
N PHE A 641 -16.95 0.49 -6.27
CA PHE A 641 -16.28 -0.62 -6.95
C PHE A 641 -14.85 -0.88 -6.45
N LEU A 642 -14.17 0.14 -5.91
CA LEU A 642 -12.85 0.00 -5.30
C LEU A 642 -12.90 -0.77 -3.98
N ILE A 643 -13.87 -0.44 -3.11
CA ILE A 643 -13.91 -0.89 -1.71
C ILE A 643 -15.06 -1.86 -1.43
N GLY A 644 -16.20 -1.70 -2.08
CA GLY A 644 -17.40 -2.52 -1.88
C GLY A 644 -17.17 -4.01 -2.04
N PRO A 645 -16.50 -4.50 -3.11
CA PRO A 645 -16.16 -5.91 -3.26
C PRO A 645 -15.31 -6.46 -2.10
N LEU A 646 -14.36 -5.66 -1.61
CA LEU A 646 -13.49 -6.03 -0.49
C LEU A 646 -14.30 -6.14 0.81
N VAL A 647 -15.11 -5.12 1.11
CA VAL A 647 -15.96 -5.10 2.31
C VAL A 647 -16.95 -6.27 2.28
N SER A 648 -17.61 -6.50 1.15
CA SER A 648 -18.54 -7.62 0.99
C SER A 648 -17.86 -8.97 1.22
N LYS A 649 -16.64 -9.16 0.69
CA LYS A 649 -15.89 -10.41 0.91
C LYS A 649 -15.43 -10.55 2.36
N ALA A 650 -14.95 -9.49 3.02
CA ALA A 650 -14.57 -9.52 4.45
C ALA A 650 -15.75 -9.86 5.37
N GLN A 651 -16.95 -9.35 5.08
CA GLN A 651 -18.13 -9.56 5.93
C GLN A 651 -18.76 -10.94 5.74
N LYS A 652 -18.72 -11.49 4.52
CA LYS A 652 -19.55 -12.65 4.13
C LYS A 652 -18.75 -13.91 3.78
N SER A 653 -17.47 -13.78 3.46
CA SER A 653 -16.65 -14.95 3.11
C SER A 653 -15.97 -15.54 4.33
N ILE A 654 -16.00 -16.87 4.45
CA ILE A 654 -15.28 -17.61 5.49
C ILE A 654 -13.74 -17.56 5.33
N ILE A 655 -13.25 -17.10 4.16
CA ILE A 655 -11.82 -17.16 3.79
C ILE A 655 -11.08 -15.83 4.06
N GLY A 656 -11.77 -14.77 4.48
CA GLY A 656 -11.18 -13.45 4.74
C GLY A 656 -10.62 -12.79 3.47
N LEU A 657 -9.85 -11.71 3.64
CA LEU A 657 -9.25 -10.95 2.54
C LEU A 657 -7.76 -11.27 2.35
N GLY A 658 -7.36 -11.47 1.10
CA GLY A 658 -5.98 -11.61 0.67
C GLY A 658 -5.49 -10.37 -0.08
N ILE A 659 -4.16 -10.21 -0.19
CA ILE A 659 -3.56 -9.10 -0.92
C ILE A 659 -3.93 -9.09 -2.41
N MET A 660 -4.21 -10.28 -2.97
CA MET A 660 -4.68 -10.40 -4.35
C MET A 660 -6.06 -9.78 -4.54
N ASP A 661 -6.93 -9.75 -3.54
CA ASP A 661 -8.24 -9.11 -3.65
C ASP A 661 -8.08 -7.59 -3.90
N LEU A 662 -7.11 -6.96 -3.24
CA LEU A 662 -6.80 -5.53 -3.44
C LEU A 662 -6.18 -5.26 -4.81
N TYR A 663 -5.23 -6.09 -5.25
CA TYR A 663 -4.68 -6.00 -6.62
C TYR A 663 -5.80 -6.09 -7.67
N SER A 664 -6.72 -7.03 -7.45
CA SER A 664 -7.83 -7.33 -8.35
C SER A 664 -8.78 -6.14 -8.48
N THR A 665 -9.19 -5.52 -7.36
CA THR A 665 -10.09 -4.36 -7.42
C THR A 665 -9.38 -3.14 -8.01
N LEU A 666 -8.13 -2.85 -7.65
CA LEU A 666 -7.39 -1.68 -8.17
C LEU A 666 -7.19 -1.76 -9.68
N THR A 667 -6.71 -2.90 -10.18
CA THR A 667 -6.41 -3.06 -11.61
C THR A 667 -7.67 -3.13 -12.46
N ALA A 668 -8.63 -3.99 -12.11
CA ALA A 668 -9.84 -4.18 -12.90
C ALA A 668 -10.72 -2.92 -12.93
N THR A 669 -10.84 -2.18 -11.82
CA THR A 669 -11.68 -0.97 -11.82
C THR A 669 -11.08 0.17 -12.61
N TYR A 670 -9.75 0.30 -12.67
CA TYR A 670 -9.09 1.29 -13.51
C TYR A 670 -9.20 0.94 -14.99
N GLN A 671 -8.92 -0.32 -15.33
CA GLN A 671 -8.94 -0.82 -16.71
C GLN A 671 -10.36 -0.86 -17.30
N LEU A 672 -11.37 -1.21 -16.50
CA LEU A 672 -12.77 -1.30 -16.92
C LEU A 672 -13.57 0.00 -16.63
N LEU A 673 -12.90 1.10 -16.29
CA LEU A 673 -13.58 2.39 -16.18
C LEU A 673 -13.69 3.04 -17.57
N SER A 674 -14.91 3.10 -18.09
CA SER A 674 -15.22 3.81 -19.33
C SER A 674 -14.73 5.26 -19.27
N ARG A 675 -14.00 5.69 -20.31
CA ARG A 675 -13.49 7.06 -20.49
C ARG A 675 -14.36 7.93 -21.39
N GLU A 676 -15.60 7.52 -21.66
CA GLU A 676 -16.59 8.37 -22.32
C GLU A 676 -16.93 9.61 -21.47
N PRO A 677 -17.53 10.68 -22.05
CA PRO A 677 -17.73 12.00 -21.41
C PRO A 677 -18.40 12.03 -20.02
N LYS A 678 -18.97 10.91 -19.55
CA LYS A 678 -19.61 10.76 -18.23
C LYS A 678 -19.02 9.61 -17.39
N GLY A 679 -17.76 9.23 -17.64
CA GLY A 679 -17.06 8.04 -17.11
C GLY A 679 -17.67 7.41 -15.85
N ARG A 680 -18.20 6.19 -15.99
CA ARG A 680 -18.97 5.49 -14.95
C ARG A 680 -18.57 4.03 -14.83
N LEU A 681 -18.53 3.54 -13.60
CA LEU A 681 -18.58 2.11 -13.31
C LEU A 681 -20.02 1.68 -13.03
N SER A 682 -20.39 0.49 -13.49
CA SER A 682 -21.75 -0.05 -13.36
C SER A 682 -21.73 -1.46 -12.80
N ARG A 683 -22.77 -1.86 -12.06
CA ARG A 683 -22.90 -3.22 -11.53
C ARG A 683 -22.87 -4.25 -12.66
N ALA A 684 -23.57 -3.94 -13.75
CA ALA A 684 -23.57 -4.73 -14.97
C ALA A 684 -22.14 -5.03 -15.46
N THR A 685 -21.24 -4.04 -15.52
CA THR A 685 -19.84 -4.25 -15.93
C THR A 685 -19.13 -5.34 -15.10
N PHE A 686 -19.50 -5.51 -13.83
CA PHE A 686 -18.88 -6.46 -12.91
C PHE A 686 -19.73 -7.70 -12.58
N GLN A 687 -20.76 -7.99 -13.37
CA GLN A 687 -21.55 -9.24 -13.30
C GLN A 687 -21.21 -10.13 -14.49
N TRP A 688 -20.22 -11.01 -14.34
CA TRP A 688 -19.70 -11.84 -15.43
C TRP A 688 -20.76 -12.81 -15.94
N SER A 689 -21.58 -13.36 -15.05
CA SER A 689 -22.65 -14.29 -15.43
C SER A 689 -23.65 -13.67 -16.42
N LYS A 690 -23.99 -12.39 -16.20
CA LYS A 690 -24.95 -11.65 -17.03
C LYS A 690 -24.38 -11.28 -18.40
N THR A 691 -23.09 -11.50 -18.66
CA THR A 691 -22.50 -11.33 -20.00
C THR A 691 -23.14 -12.29 -21.00
N TRP A 692 -23.59 -13.47 -20.55
CA TRP A 692 -24.30 -14.47 -21.37
C TRP A 692 -25.43 -13.85 -22.20
N HIS A 693 -26.40 -13.21 -21.55
CA HIS A 693 -27.54 -12.56 -22.22
C HIS A 693 -27.19 -11.19 -22.80
N ARG A 694 -26.40 -10.37 -22.08
CA ARG A 694 -26.09 -8.99 -22.52
C ARG A 694 -25.27 -8.93 -23.80
N SER A 695 -24.51 -9.98 -24.07
CA SER A 695 -23.70 -10.12 -25.28
C SER A 695 -24.38 -10.91 -26.38
N GLY A 696 -25.63 -11.36 -26.16
CA GLY A 696 -26.35 -12.23 -27.10
C GLY A 696 -25.66 -13.58 -27.34
N ILE A 697 -24.87 -14.07 -26.38
CA ILE A 697 -24.22 -15.38 -26.49
C ILE A 697 -25.30 -16.48 -26.43
N ASP A 698 -26.35 -16.27 -25.63
CA ASP A 698 -27.56 -17.11 -25.61
C ASP A 698 -28.29 -17.22 -26.96
N LYS A 699 -27.97 -16.32 -27.91
CA LYS A 699 -28.48 -16.29 -29.28
C LYS A 699 -27.39 -16.61 -30.32
N GLY A 700 -26.19 -16.97 -29.88
CA GLY A 700 -25.06 -17.27 -30.76
C GLY A 700 -24.46 -16.06 -31.47
N LEU A 701 -24.69 -14.81 -31.02
CA LEU A 701 -24.23 -13.59 -31.72
C LEU A 701 -22.72 -13.37 -31.61
N GLU A 702 -22.15 -13.65 -30.45
CA GLU A 702 -20.72 -13.51 -30.15
C GLU A 702 -20.11 -14.87 -29.77
N PRO A 703 -18.79 -15.08 -29.94
CA PRO A 703 -18.11 -16.25 -29.41
C PRO A 703 -18.33 -16.41 -27.90
N LEU A 704 -18.29 -17.64 -27.37
CA LEU A 704 -18.34 -17.83 -25.92
C LEU A 704 -16.99 -17.46 -25.29
N PRO A 705 -16.93 -16.43 -24.39
CA PRO A 705 -15.70 -16.07 -23.72
C PRO A 705 -15.36 -17.00 -22.56
N LEU A 706 -14.09 -17.40 -22.48
CA LEU A 706 -13.55 -18.25 -21.42
C LEU A 706 -12.30 -17.60 -20.81
N LEU A 707 -12.22 -17.59 -19.48
CA LEU A 707 -11.01 -17.18 -18.75
C LEU A 707 -10.35 -18.42 -18.15
N ALA A 708 -9.03 -18.51 -18.27
CA ALA A 708 -8.25 -19.59 -17.70
C ALA A 708 -7.65 -19.20 -16.35
N ALA A 709 -7.73 -20.12 -15.38
CA ALA A 709 -6.98 -20.05 -14.13
C ALA A 709 -6.44 -21.44 -13.81
N VAL A 710 -5.47 -21.53 -12.90
CA VAL A 710 -4.94 -22.81 -12.43
C VAL A 710 -4.84 -22.83 -10.92
N ARG A 711 -4.83 -24.03 -10.34
CA ARG A 711 -4.34 -24.23 -8.97
C ARG A 711 -3.25 -25.27 -8.94
N ARG A 712 -2.31 -25.12 -8.01
CA ARG A 712 -1.19 -26.04 -7.84
C ARG A 712 -1.65 -27.33 -7.17
N VAL A 713 -1.28 -28.46 -7.75
CA VAL A 713 -1.57 -29.79 -7.21
C VAL A 713 -0.51 -30.15 -6.13
N PRO A 714 -0.90 -30.59 -4.91
CA PRO A 714 0.07 -30.97 -3.87
C PRO A 714 0.95 -32.17 -4.27
N LYS A 715 2.24 -32.15 -3.91
CA LYS A 715 3.26 -33.16 -4.28
C LYS A 715 2.91 -34.63 -4.00
N TYR A 716 1.94 -34.90 -3.12
CA TYR A 716 1.59 -36.25 -2.62
C TYR A 716 0.28 -36.81 -3.18
N SER A 717 -0.37 -36.13 -4.12
CA SER A 717 -1.73 -36.49 -4.59
C SER A 717 -1.78 -37.46 -5.79
N TYR A 718 -0.63 -37.98 -6.23
CA TYR A 718 -0.53 -39.12 -7.13
C TYR A 718 0.62 -40.02 -6.64
N GLU A 719 0.38 -41.33 -6.52
CA GLU A 719 1.30 -42.27 -5.89
C GLU A 719 2.75 -42.17 -6.43
N PRO A 720 3.75 -42.27 -5.55
CA PRO A 720 5.13 -42.33 -5.97
C PRO A 720 5.41 -43.69 -6.59
N LYS A 721 5.52 -43.78 -7.92
CA LYS A 721 6.25 -44.90 -8.53
C LYS A 721 7.74 -44.72 -8.23
N THR A 722 8.32 -45.72 -7.58
CA THR A 722 9.75 -45.90 -7.33
C THR A 722 10.55 -45.68 -8.61
N ILE A 723 11.54 -44.81 -8.54
CA ILE A 723 12.52 -44.60 -9.60
C ILE A 723 13.42 -45.84 -9.61
N SER A 724 13.32 -46.67 -10.65
CA SER A 724 14.42 -47.58 -10.98
C SER A 724 15.64 -46.73 -11.30
N ALA A 725 16.73 -47.00 -10.57
CA ALA A 725 17.96 -46.26 -10.60
C ALA A 725 18.66 -46.41 -11.96
N LYS A 726 18.41 -45.49 -12.90
CA LYS A 726 19.28 -45.23 -14.06
C LYS A 726 18.98 -43.84 -14.65
N ALA A 727 19.38 -42.80 -13.93
CA ALA A 727 19.64 -41.46 -14.47
C ALA A 727 20.29 -40.58 -13.38
N ARG A 728 21.49 -40.96 -12.94
CA ARG A 728 22.42 -40.03 -12.29
C ARG A 728 23.60 -39.86 -13.23
N GLY A 729 23.67 -38.70 -13.90
CA GLY A 729 24.82 -38.38 -14.75
C GLY A 729 24.51 -37.24 -15.70
N ALA A 730 24.56 -35.99 -15.20
CA ALA A 730 25.05 -34.80 -15.91
C ALA A 730 24.61 -33.54 -15.12
N LYS A 731 25.48 -33.08 -14.21
CA LYS A 731 25.46 -31.72 -13.65
C LYS A 731 26.28 -30.81 -14.57
N LYS A 732 25.82 -29.55 -14.72
CA LYS A 732 26.58 -28.27 -14.81
C LYS A 732 27.67 -28.18 -15.90
N GLN A 733 27.71 -27.22 -16.83
CA GLN A 733 27.76 -25.75 -16.67
C GLN A 733 27.64 -25.07 -18.08
N PRO A 734 27.59 -23.71 -18.19
CA PRO A 734 27.15 -22.95 -19.37
C PRO A 734 28.30 -22.43 -20.26
N THR A 735 28.00 -22.12 -21.52
CA THR A 735 28.66 -21.06 -22.32
C THR A 735 27.90 -20.76 -23.62
N SER A 736 28.14 -19.56 -24.12
CA SER A 736 27.52 -18.87 -25.24
C SER A 736 28.06 -19.27 -26.62
N ARG A 737 27.29 -18.86 -27.64
CA ARG A 737 27.60 -18.61 -29.07
C ARG A 737 27.22 -19.68 -30.10
N GLN A 738 26.69 -19.11 -31.20
CA GLN A 738 26.63 -19.54 -32.60
C GLN A 738 25.40 -20.33 -33.08
N LEU A 739 24.59 -19.61 -33.87
CA LEU A 739 23.93 -20.12 -35.07
C LEU A 739 24.98 -20.74 -35.99
N ASP A 740 24.75 -21.94 -36.50
CA ASP A 740 24.41 -22.19 -37.90
C ASP A 740 24.38 -23.69 -38.25
N THR A 741 23.50 -24.01 -39.21
CA THR A 741 23.48 -25.20 -40.10
C THR A 741 23.25 -26.60 -39.50
N ALA A 742 22.19 -27.27 -39.95
CA ALA A 742 22.25 -28.36 -40.94
C ALA A 742 21.07 -29.32 -40.84
N GLU A 743 20.63 -29.76 -42.02
CA GLU A 743 19.55 -30.68 -42.34
C GLU A 743 19.82 -32.14 -41.92
N GLY A 744 18.72 -32.90 -41.79
CA GLY A 744 18.59 -34.29 -42.24
C GLY A 744 19.32 -35.40 -41.46
N ASN A 745 18.60 -36.21 -40.69
CA ASN A 745 18.26 -37.58 -41.10
C ASN A 745 17.43 -38.36 -40.09
N ASP A 746 16.64 -39.25 -40.68
CA ASP A 746 15.61 -40.13 -40.15
C ASP A 746 16.05 -41.25 -39.19
N GLN A 747 15.01 -41.79 -38.52
CA GLN A 747 14.87 -43.14 -37.96
C GLN A 747 15.49 -43.47 -36.59
N ALA A 748 14.62 -43.52 -35.57
CA ALA A 748 14.53 -44.67 -34.68
C ALA A 748 13.13 -44.78 -34.04
N ASN A 749 12.31 -45.68 -34.60
CA ASN A 749 11.13 -46.23 -33.94
C ASN A 749 11.55 -46.91 -32.62
N GLN A 750 11.12 -46.39 -31.47
CA GLN A 750 10.92 -47.21 -30.28
C GLN A 750 9.56 -46.91 -29.66
N ALA A 751 8.71 -47.93 -29.74
CA ALA A 751 7.37 -47.98 -29.17
C ALA A 751 7.38 -47.57 -27.69
N VAL A 752 6.76 -46.44 -27.38
CA VAL A 752 6.52 -46.00 -26.00
C VAL A 752 5.27 -46.72 -25.49
N SER A 753 5.45 -47.52 -24.46
CA SER A 753 4.37 -48.24 -23.80
C SER A 753 3.27 -47.31 -23.31
N ALA A 754 2.02 -47.72 -23.55
CA ALA A 754 0.78 -46.96 -23.35
C ALA A 754 0.37 -46.72 -21.88
N ASN A 755 1.30 -46.54 -20.92
CA ASN A 755 0.95 -46.46 -19.50
C ASN A 755 1.86 -45.55 -18.64
N LYS A 756 2.11 -44.31 -19.09
CA LYS A 756 2.67 -43.24 -18.25
C LYS A 756 1.74 -42.03 -18.23
N ARG A 757 0.80 -41.96 -17.27
CA ARG A 757 0.14 -40.68 -16.93
C ARG A 757 1.20 -39.70 -16.42
N SER A 758 1.36 -38.58 -17.13
CA SER A 758 2.14 -37.40 -16.73
C SER A 758 1.72 -36.93 -15.32
N LYS A 759 2.69 -36.61 -14.45
CA LYS A 759 2.42 -36.01 -13.13
C LYS A 759 1.90 -34.58 -13.35
N LYS A 760 0.58 -34.38 -13.37
CA LYS A 760 -0.04 -33.05 -13.49
C LYS A 760 0.33 -32.18 -12.27
N LEU A 761 1.15 -31.15 -12.50
CA LEU A 761 1.57 -30.17 -11.49
C LEU A 761 0.50 -29.12 -11.18
N PHE A 762 -0.39 -28.87 -12.15
CA PHE A 762 -1.45 -27.88 -12.09
C PHE A 762 -2.78 -28.50 -12.50
N GLN A 763 -3.85 -27.97 -11.91
CA GLN A 763 -5.22 -28.28 -12.26
C GLN A 763 -5.86 -27.06 -12.89
N TYR A 764 -6.47 -27.22 -14.06
CA TYR A 764 -7.02 -26.10 -14.84
C TYR A 764 -8.46 -25.81 -14.45
N PHE A 765 -8.76 -24.52 -14.33
CA PHE A 765 -10.09 -23.97 -14.12
C PHE A 765 -10.50 -23.18 -15.35
N GLU A 766 -11.69 -23.47 -15.84
CA GLU A 766 -12.36 -22.67 -16.84
C GLU A 766 -13.44 -21.81 -16.19
N ILE A 767 -13.51 -20.56 -16.62
CA ILE A 767 -14.45 -19.56 -16.12
C ILE A 767 -15.21 -19.02 -17.33
N SER A 768 -16.47 -19.42 -17.46
CA SER A 768 -17.39 -18.92 -18.49
C SER A 768 -18.46 -18.01 -17.85
N PRO A 769 -19.30 -17.31 -18.63
CA PRO A 769 -20.51 -16.68 -18.09
C PRO A 769 -21.51 -17.67 -17.47
N LEU A 770 -21.46 -18.96 -17.83
CA LEU A 770 -22.41 -19.97 -17.34
C LEU A 770 -21.92 -20.61 -16.03
N GLU A 771 -20.72 -21.16 -16.06
CA GLU A 771 -20.14 -21.94 -14.97
C GLU A 771 -18.63 -21.74 -14.80
N VAL A 772 -18.17 -21.98 -13.58
CA VAL A 772 -16.77 -22.07 -13.18
C VAL A 772 -16.49 -23.47 -12.68
N GLY A 773 -15.43 -24.11 -13.19
CA GLY A 773 -15.08 -25.45 -12.74
C GLY A 773 -13.85 -26.01 -13.42
N SER A 774 -13.63 -27.30 -13.22
CA SER A 774 -12.44 -27.99 -13.69
C SER A 774 -12.81 -29.32 -14.31
N LEU A 775 -12.36 -29.53 -15.56
CA LEU A 775 -12.48 -30.82 -16.24
C LEU A 775 -11.73 -31.91 -15.46
N ASP A 776 -10.58 -31.57 -14.86
CA ASP A 776 -9.81 -32.52 -14.05
C ASP A 776 -10.59 -33.03 -12.82
N LEU A 777 -11.62 -32.30 -12.37
CA LEU A 777 -12.52 -32.71 -11.28
C LEU A 777 -13.84 -33.28 -11.77
N ASN A 778 -14.23 -32.99 -13.02
CA ASN A 778 -15.61 -33.13 -13.51
C ASN A 778 -16.62 -32.46 -12.58
N ARG A 779 -16.28 -31.27 -12.06
CA ARG A 779 -17.11 -30.50 -11.13
C ARG A 779 -17.15 -29.03 -11.51
N TYR A 780 -18.36 -28.48 -11.49
CA TYR A 780 -18.66 -27.12 -11.92
C TYR A 780 -19.70 -26.49 -11.00
N VAL A 781 -19.64 -25.17 -10.84
CA VAL A 781 -20.70 -24.38 -10.19
C VAL A 781 -21.13 -23.24 -11.10
N PRO A 782 -22.38 -22.77 -11.01
CA PRO A 782 -22.81 -21.59 -11.75
C PRO A 782 -21.92 -20.39 -11.44
N THR A 783 -21.58 -19.59 -12.45
CA THR A 783 -20.67 -18.44 -12.30
C THR A 783 -21.18 -17.43 -11.29
N TRP A 784 -22.50 -17.18 -11.27
CA TRP A 784 -23.15 -16.29 -10.31
C TRP A 784 -23.03 -16.78 -8.86
N ALA A 785 -22.76 -18.07 -8.64
CA ALA A 785 -22.61 -18.66 -7.31
C ALA A 785 -21.14 -18.69 -6.85
N TRP A 786 -20.18 -18.37 -7.72
CA TRP A 786 -18.77 -18.41 -7.35
C TRP A 786 -18.48 -17.47 -6.19
N GLY A 787 -17.68 -17.97 -5.24
CA GLY A 787 -17.35 -17.29 -4.00
C GLY A 787 -18.36 -17.51 -2.88
N ARG A 788 -19.56 -18.06 -3.09
CA ARG A 788 -20.47 -18.50 -2.01
C ARG A 788 -19.86 -19.65 -1.22
N THR A 789 -20.35 -19.88 -0.01
CA THR A 789 -19.92 -21.05 0.78
C THR A 789 -20.73 -22.27 0.34
N PHE A 790 -20.07 -23.39 0.14
CA PHE A 790 -20.70 -24.67 -0.18
C PHE A 790 -20.38 -25.71 0.88
N ILE A 791 -21.35 -26.58 1.15
CA ILE A 791 -21.18 -27.78 1.97
C ILE A 791 -21.84 -28.94 1.23
N SER A 792 -21.09 -30.01 0.99
CA SER A 792 -21.58 -31.26 0.38
C SER A 792 -22.31 -31.03 -0.95
N GLY A 793 -21.81 -30.08 -1.74
CA GLY A 793 -22.34 -29.79 -3.07
C GLY A 793 -23.45 -28.75 -3.13
N TYR A 794 -23.88 -28.18 -2.00
CA TYR A 794 -24.96 -27.20 -1.94
C TYR A 794 -24.47 -25.88 -1.34
N SER A 795 -24.91 -24.75 -1.91
CA SER A 795 -24.63 -23.44 -1.32
C SER A 795 -25.35 -23.26 0.01
N VAL A 796 -24.66 -22.76 1.03
CA VAL A 796 -25.24 -22.52 2.37
C VAL A 796 -25.69 -21.08 2.60
N ASP A 797 -25.34 -20.18 1.67
CA ASP A 797 -25.75 -18.78 1.70
C ASP A 797 -26.31 -18.32 0.35
N ARG A 798 -27.25 -17.35 0.41
CA ARG A 798 -27.76 -16.64 -0.76
C ARG A 798 -27.24 -15.21 -0.72
N ARG A 799 -26.44 -14.84 -1.71
CA ARG A 799 -25.87 -13.50 -1.82
C ARG A 799 -25.62 -13.10 -3.28
N PRO A 800 -25.47 -11.80 -3.58
CA PRO A 800 -25.17 -11.34 -4.93
C PRO A 800 -23.94 -12.03 -5.51
N GLU A 801 -23.91 -12.19 -6.84
CA GLU A 801 -22.71 -12.61 -7.56
C GLU A 801 -21.47 -11.82 -7.08
N GLN A 802 -20.37 -12.52 -6.80
CA GLN A 802 -19.12 -11.88 -6.44
C GLN A 802 -18.67 -10.96 -7.57
N SER A 803 -18.25 -9.73 -7.23
CA SER A 803 -17.75 -8.77 -8.21
C SER A 803 -16.71 -9.41 -9.14
N PHE A 804 -16.94 -9.31 -10.44
CA PHE A 804 -16.06 -9.86 -11.48
C PHE A 804 -14.61 -9.40 -11.34
N SER A 805 -14.36 -8.23 -10.73
CA SER A 805 -13.00 -7.77 -10.43
C SER A 805 -12.20 -8.81 -9.64
N LEU A 806 -12.80 -9.44 -8.62
CA LEU A 806 -12.14 -10.42 -7.76
C LEU A 806 -11.85 -11.74 -8.50
N LEU A 807 -12.74 -12.14 -9.42
CA LEU A 807 -12.55 -13.34 -10.24
C LEU A 807 -11.51 -13.10 -11.34
N LEU A 808 -11.61 -11.98 -12.06
CA LEU A 808 -10.67 -11.58 -13.12
C LEU A 808 -9.24 -11.49 -12.59
N GLY A 809 -9.04 -10.94 -11.40
CA GLY A 809 -7.70 -10.82 -10.82
C GLY A 809 -7.05 -12.16 -10.45
N GLN A 810 -7.80 -13.25 -10.36
CA GLN A 810 -7.24 -14.60 -10.23
C GLN A 810 -6.64 -15.10 -11.54
N CYS A 811 -7.24 -14.69 -12.66
CA CYS A 811 -6.75 -15.02 -13.99
C CYS A 811 -5.54 -14.16 -14.40
N THR A 812 -5.27 -13.03 -13.72
CA THR A 812 -4.27 -12.03 -14.12
C THR A 812 -3.27 -11.70 -13.02
N SER A 813 -2.96 -12.66 -12.14
CA SER A 813 -2.13 -12.43 -10.95
C SER A 813 -0.61 -12.43 -11.18
N ALA A 814 -0.12 -12.85 -12.35
CA ALA A 814 1.32 -12.97 -12.62
C ALA A 814 2.13 -11.64 -12.56
N PRO A 815 1.61 -10.46 -12.97
CA PRO A 815 2.34 -9.19 -12.92
C PRO A 815 2.49 -8.57 -11.50
N ALA A 816 2.13 -9.29 -10.43
CA ALA A 816 1.99 -8.73 -9.08
C ALA A 816 3.29 -8.60 -8.23
N GLY A 817 4.49 -8.85 -8.77
CA GLY A 817 5.75 -8.65 -8.05
C GLY A 817 6.38 -7.30 -8.40
N PRO A 818 6.40 -6.25 -7.53
CA PRO A 818 6.38 -6.21 -6.06
C PRO A 818 5.22 -5.36 -5.50
N LEU A 819 4.05 -5.98 -5.33
CA LEU A 819 2.82 -5.34 -4.83
C LEU A 819 2.95 -4.65 -3.46
N ALA A 820 3.86 -5.13 -2.60
CA ALA A 820 4.09 -4.57 -1.27
C ALA A 820 4.60 -3.12 -1.32
N GLU A 821 5.48 -2.77 -2.27
CA GLU A 821 6.06 -1.42 -2.37
C GLU A 821 5.07 -0.42 -2.98
N CYS A 822 4.26 -0.84 -3.95
CA CYS A 822 3.16 -0.01 -4.48
C CYS A 822 2.09 0.24 -3.40
N ILE A 823 1.75 -0.76 -2.58
CA ILE A 823 0.80 -0.61 -1.47
C ILE A 823 1.39 0.27 -0.36
N LYS A 824 2.68 0.13 -0.02
CA LYS A 824 3.38 1.03 0.92
C LYS A 824 3.39 2.48 0.42
N ALA A 825 3.64 2.72 -0.86
CA ALA A 825 3.57 4.06 -1.45
C ALA A 825 2.15 4.65 -1.40
N LEU A 826 1.12 3.83 -1.62
CA LEU A 826 -0.28 4.22 -1.42
C LEU A 826 -0.60 4.52 0.06
N LEU A 827 -0.10 3.70 0.99
CA LEU A 827 -0.28 3.85 2.45
C LEU A 827 0.30 5.17 2.97
N VAL A 828 1.44 5.61 2.44
CA VAL A 828 2.12 6.84 2.84
C VAL A 828 1.38 8.10 2.38
N THR A 829 0.49 7.99 1.39
CA THR A 829 -0.16 9.14 0.73
C THR A 829 -1.64 9.33 1.12
N ILE A 830 -2.23 8.39 1.86
CA ILE A 830 -3.59 8.50 2.41
C ILE A 830 -3.52 9.18 3.79
N PRO A 831 -4.31 10.24 4.07
CA PRO A 831 -4.30 10.91 5.37
C PRO A 831 -4.70 9.97 6.51
N ARG A 832 -3.88 9.92 7.57
CA ARG A 832 -3.95 8.96 8.70
C ARG A 832 -5.28 8.93 9.47
N ASN A 833 -6.14 9.94 9.30
CA ASN A 833 -7.38 10.09 10.07
C ASN A 833 -8.66 9.81 9.26
N THR A 834 -8.54 9.17 8.09
CA THR A 834 -9.69 8.85 7.23
C THR A 834 -10.19 7.42 7.47
N ILE A 835 -11.48 7.13 7.25
CA ILE A 835 -12.02 5.76 7.32
C ILE A 835 -11.32 4.84 6.31
N VAL A 836 -10.89 5.38 5.15
CA VAL A 836 -10.01 4.66 4.21
C VAL A 836 -8.68 4.32 4.88
N ALA A 837 -8.02 5.26 5.57
CA ALA A 837 -6.84 4.95 6.36
C ALA A 837 -7.12 3.92 7.46
N ARG A 838 -8.27 3.93 8.14
CA ARG A 838 -8.63 2.90 9.13
C ARG A 838 -8.85 1.52 8.52
N LEU A 839 -9.59 1.42 7.41
CA LEU A 839 -9.77 0.16 6.66
C LEU A 839 -8.43 -0.35 6.13
N VAL A 840 -7.64 0.55 5.53
CA VAL A 840 -6.30 0.27 5.02
C VAL A 840 -5.30 -0.02 6.16
N THR A 841 -5.51 0.48 7.37
CA THR A 841 -4.73 0.15 8.58
C THR A 841 -5.15 -1.21 9.14
N ILE A 842 -6.43 -1.59 9.07
CA ILE A 842 -6.88 -2.97 9.33
C ILE A 842 -6.19 -3.91 8.32
N PHE A 843 -6.12 -3.54 7.05
CA PHE A 843 -5.34 -4.26 6.03
C PHE A 843 -3.83 -4.27 6.33
N ASN A 844 -3.25 -3.15 6.78
CA ASN A 844 -1.83 -3.05 7.11
C ASN A 844 -1.48 -3.90 8.34
N ASN A 845 -2.36 -4.00 9.32
CA ASN A 845 -2.20 -4.87 10.50
C ASN A 845 -2.31 -6.36 10.12
N VAL A 846 -3.14 -6.70 9.13
CA VAL A 846 -3.16 -8.04 8.50
C VAL A 846 -1.86 -8.30 7.71
N LEU A 847 -1.31 -7.28 7.04
CA LEU A 847 -0.03 -7.35 6.30
C LEU A 847 1.22 -7.43 7.20
N GLN A 848 1.18 -6.86 8.41
CA GLN A 848 2.28 -6.79 9.38
C GLN A 848 2.19 -7.85 10.50
N SER A 849 1.18 -8.72 10.48
CA SER A 849 1.06 -9.82 11.43
C SER A 849 2.22 -10.81 11.26
N LYS A 850 3.08 -10.90 12.29
CA LYS A 850 4.19 -11.88 12.39
C LYS A 850 3.75 -13.34 12.23
N TYR A 851 2.46 -13.64 12.43
CA TYR A 851 1.90 -14.98 12.21
C TYR A 851 1.91 -15.39 10.73
N PHE A 852 1.92 -14.41 9.82
CA PHE A 852 1.88 -14.66 8.40
C PHE A 852 3.24 -14.53 7.70
N GLU A 853 4.32 -14.01 8.32
CA GLU A 853 5.64 -13.78 7.69
C GLU A 853 6.18 -15.00 6.90
N GLY A 854 5.94 -16.23 7.38
CA GLY A 854 6.30 -17.47 6.65
C GLY A 854 5.47 -17.76 5.38
N PHE A 855 4.36 -17.07 5.18
CA PHE A 855 3.42 -17.18 4.05
C PHE A 855 3.73 -16.19 2.91
N TRP A 856 4.60 -15.20 3.11
CA TRP A 856 4.82 -14.08 2.16
C TRP A 856 6.04 -14.20 1.23
N GLY A 857 6.83 -15.28 1.32
CA GLY A 857 8.13 -15.41 0.65
C GLY A 857 8.15 -15.74 -0.85
N ASN A 858 7.01 -15.74 -1.56
CA ASN A 858 6.97 -16.03 -3.01
C ASN A 858 6.31 -14.87 -3.81
N PRO A 859 6.91 -14.44 -4.94
CA PRO A 859 6.49 -13.27 -5.70
C PRO A 859 5.18 -13.44 -6.50
N ILE A 860 4.60 -14.65 -6.55
CA ILE A 860 3.40 -14.98 -7.33
C ILE A 860 2.38 -15.64 -6.40
N ARG A 861 1.17 -15.08 -6.30
CA ARG A 861 0.20 -15.40 -5.24
C ARG A 861 -1.13 -15.88 -5.80
N ALA A 862 -1.75 -16.81 -5.09
CA ALA A 862 -3.10 -17.27 -5.38
C ALA A 862 -4.14 -16.30 -4.80
N GLY A 863 -5.25 -16.10 -5.53
CA GLY A 863 -6.49 -15.61 -4.92
C GLY A 863 -7.11 -16.72 -4.07
N HIS A 864 -7.75 -16.33 -2.97
CA HIS A 864 -8.38 -17.27 -2.04
C HIS A 864 -9.90 -17.06 -2.06
N ASP A 865 -10.67 -18.10 -2.35
CA ASP A 865 -12.13 -18.10 -2.21
C ASP A 865 -12.60 -19.38 -1.50
N PRO A 866 -13.84 -19.43 -0.98
CA PRO A 866 -14.43 -20.68 -0.51
C PRO A 866 -14.35 -21.77 -1.58
N ASN A 867 -14.01 -23.00 -1.18
CA ASN A 867 -14.01 -24.13 -2.10
C ASN A 867 -15.45 -24.58 -2.35
N PRO A 868 -16.01 -24.43 -3.57
CA PRO A 868 -17.36 -24.88 -3.86
C PRO A 868 -17.53 -26.41 -3.75
N PHE A 869 -16.42 -27.15 -3.78
CA PHE A 869 -16.43 -28.61 -3.79
C PHE A 869 -16.21 -29.22 -2.39
N TYR A 870 -16.25 -28.39 -1.34
CA TYR A 870 -16.05 -28.80 0.03
C TYR A 870 -17.13 -29.78 0.53
N GLY A 871 -16.71 -30.83 1.24
CA GLY A 871 -17.62 -31.78 1.90
C GLY A 871 -18.36 -32.75 0.96
N LEU A 872 -17.99 -32.81 -0.32
CA LEU A 872 -18.55 -33.75 -1.30
C LEU A 872 -18.12 -35.22 -1.07
N GLU A 873 -17.14 -35.47 -0.19
CA GLU A 873 -16.62 -36.81 0.12
C GLU A 873 -16.68 -37.08 1.62
N ARG A 874 -17.32 -38.20 2.03
CA ARG A 874 -17.18 -38.75 3.38
C ARG A 874 -15.87 -39.54 3.43
N PRO A 875 -14.88 -39.17 4.27
CA PRO A 875 -13.73 -40.04 4.49
C PRO A 875 -14.18 -41.25 5.30
N LEU A 876 -14.16 -42.44 4.68
CA LEU A 876 -14.24 -43.70 5.41
C LEU A 876 -12.94 -43.86 6.23
N GLY A 877 -13.05 -43.79 7.55
CA GLY A 877 -12.04 -44.36 8.46
C GLY A 877 -10.99 -43.41 9.06
N MET A 878 -11.36 -42.24 9.58
CA MET A 878 -10.49 -41.48 10.50
C MET A 878 -11.17 -41.30 11.87
N ARG A 879 -10.50 -41.85 12.89
CA ARG A 879 -10.84 -41.68 14.31
C ARG A 879 -10.81 -40.20 14.69
N GLU A 880 -11.72 -39.84 15.59
CA GLU A 880 -11.86 -38.53 16.22
C GLU A 880 -10.52 -37.98 16.71
N HIS A 881 -9.99 -36.96 16.03
CA HIS A 881 -9.18 -35.91 16.64
C HIS A 881 -9.30 -34.65 15.79
N THR A 882 -10.40 -33.92 16.00
CA THR A 882 -10.54 -32.52 15.59
C THR A 882 -10.41 -31.66 16.84
N SER A 883 -9.27 -30.97 17.00
CA SER A 883 -9.23 -29.75 17.81
C SER A 883 -9.02 -28.57 16.86
N GLU A 884 -10.09 -27.83 16.61
CA GLU A 884 -10.11 -26.38 16.86
C GLU A 884 -11.53 -25.85 16.63
N HIS A 885 -12.07 -25.29 17.72
CA HIS A 885 -13.27 -24.46 17.82
C HIS A 885 -14.64 -25.15 17.77
N SER A 886 -15.00 -25.66 18.95
CA SER A 886 -16.36 -25.72 19.46
C SER A 886 -16.92 -24.32 19.70
N MET A 887 -18.01 -23.97 19.03
CA MET A 887 -19.12 -23.16 19.58
C MET A 887 -20.18 -22.97 18.48
N TYR A 888 -21.10 -23.93 18.38
CA TYR A 888 -22.51 -23.67 18.08
C TYR A 888 -23.32 -24.92 18.45
N ILE A 889 -23.90 -24.91 19.64
CA ILE A 889 -24.98 -25.83 20.04
C ILE A 889 -26.28 -25.03 19.97
N SER A 890 -27.27 -25.51 19.21
CA SER A 890 -28.65 -25.71 19.68
C SER A 890 -29.53 -26.22 18.51
N ARG A 891 -29.91 -27.51 18.54
CA ARG A 891 -31.26 -28.07 18.83
C ARG A 891 -32.33 -27.89 17.75
N VAL A 892 -32.65 -28.97 17.02
CA VAL A 892 -34.02 -29.46 16.73
C VAL A 892 -33.93 -31.00 16.51
N PRO A 893 -34.91 -31.84 16.95
CA PRO A 893 -34.72 -33.27 17.19
C PRO A 893 -34.84 -34.16 15.94
N HIS A 894 -34.06 -35.24 15.95
CA HIS A 894 -34.23 -36.41 15.08
C HIS A 894 -35.58 -37.10 15.34
N GLN A 895 -36.35 -37.32 14.27
CA GLN A 895 -37.32 -38.41 14.21
C GLN A 895 -36.76 -39.53 13.33
N HIS A 896 -36.78 -40.73 13.90
CA HIS A 896 -36.52 -42.02 13.29
C HIS A 896 -37.42 -42.28 12.07
N GLN A 897 -36.85 -42.90 11.03
CA GLN A 897 -37.49 -44.06 10.41
C GLN A 897 -36.45 -45.01 9.81
N ARG A 898 -36.57 -46.28 10.22
CA ARG A 898 -35.78 -47.44 9.80
C ARG A 898 -36.39 -48.05 8.53
N GLY A 899 -35.50 -48.49 7.64
CA GLY A 899 -35.59 -49.78 6.95
C GLY A 899 -36.45 -49.85 5.69
N ILE A 900 -35.84 -50.32 4.60
CA ILE A 900 -36.10 -51.65 4.00
C ILE A 900 -35.10 -51.85 2.85
N HIS A 901 -34.38 -52.97 2.90
CA HIS A 901 -33.65 -53.54 1.77
C HIS A 901 -34.63 -54.28 0.87
N SER A 902 -34.56 -54.09 -0.45
CA SER A 902 -34.74 -55.22 -1.37
C SER A 902 -33.79 -55.10 -2.56
N SER A 903 -33.10 -56.20 -2.77
CA SER A 903 -32.28 -56.57 -3.92
C SER A 903 -33.10 -56.56 -5.21
N ASP A 904 -32.52 -56.04 -6.28
CA ASP A 904 -32.46 -56.79 -7.54
C ASP A 904 -31.23 -56.40 -8.35
N LYS A 905 -30.44 -57.43 -8.66
CA LYS A 905 -29.26 -57.39 -9.51
C LYS A 905 -29.67 -57.85 -10.90
N SER A 906 -29.40 -57.03 -11.92
CA SER A 906 -29.22 -57.53 -13.28
C SER A 906 -27.95 -56.91 -13.89
N SER A 907 -27.03 -57.82 -14.17
CA SER A 907 -25.73 -57.76 -14.86
C SER A 907 -25.52 -56.68 -15.93
N ALA A 908 -24.45 -55.88 -15.77
CA ALA A 908 -23.64 -55.38 -16.88
C ALA A 908 -22.20 -55.04 -16.40
N ASP A 909 -21.24 -55.83 -16.89
CA ASP A 909 -19.80 -55.57 -17.11
C ASP A 909 -18.93 -54.94 -15.98
N PRO A 910 -17.99 -55.70 -15.34
CA PRO A 910 -17.12 -55.18 -14.27
C PRO A 910 -15.97 -54.27 -14.73
N ALA A 911 -15.94 -53.82 -15.99
CA ALA A 911 -14.87 -52.95 -16.51
C ALA A 911 -15.14 -51.43 -16.40
N SER A 912 -16.32 -51.01 -15.92
CA SER A 912 -16.75 -49.60 -16.00
C SER A 912 -16.70 -48.79 -14.68
N LEU A 913 -16.27 -49.38 -13.56
CA LEU A 913 -16.11 -48.67 -12.29
C LEU A 913 -14.63 -48.54 -11.89
N GLN A 914 -13.88 -47.72 -12.62
CA GLN A 914 -12.64 -47.18 -12.04
C GLN A 914 -13.02 -46.16 -10.97
N SER A 915 -12.94 -46.59 -9.71
CA SER A 915 -13.00 -45.74 -8.54
C SER A 915 -11.91 -44.66 -8.64
N HIS A 916 -12.28 -43.46 -9.07
CA HIS A 916 -11.43 -42.29 -8.92
C HIS A 916 -11.42 -41.88 -7.44
N SER A 917 -10.45 -42.40 -6.68
CA SER A 917 -10.07 -41.82 -5.40
C SER A 917 -9.59 -40.39 -5.65
N LEU A 918 -10.45 -39.41 -5.39
CA LEU A 918 -10.08 -38.00 -5.48
C LEU A 918 -9.19 -37.64 -4.29
N PRO A 919 -8.17 -36.77 -4.48
CA PRO A 919 -7.17 -36.56 -3.45
C PRO A 919 -7.71 -35.74 -2.27
N LEU A 920 -7.20 -36.03 -1.07
CA LEU A 920 -7.52 -35.55 0.30
C LEU A 920 -7.84 -34.05 0.52
N TRP A 921 -7.69 -33.20 -0.49
CA TRP A 921 -7.67 -31.75 -0.39
C TRP A 921 -8.99 -31.08 -0.84
N GLU A 922 -9.92 -31.79 -1.49
CA GLU A 922 -11.31 -31.29 -1.65
C GLU A 922 -12.03 -31.12 -0.30
N ALA A 923 -11.50 -31.74 0.76
CA ALA A 923 -11.86 -31.49 2.15
C ALA A 923 -11.33 -30.15 2.70
N GLN A 924 -10.64 -29.32 1.91
CA GLN A 924 -10.26 -27.97 2.32
C GLN A 924 -11.39 -26.98 1.98
N GLY A 925 -11.80 -26.16 2.95
CA GLY A 925 -12.82 -25.13 2.75
C GLY A 925 -12.41 -23.97 1.84
N ARG A 926 -11.22 -23.99 1.23
CA ARG A 926 -10.68 -22.90 0.39
C ARG A 926 -10.07 -23.40 -0.92
N THR A 927 -10.34 -22.69 -2.00
CA THR A 927 -9.65 -22.84 -3.29
C THR A 927 -8.60 -21.76 -3.46
N ARG A 928 -7.53 -22.08 -4.19
CA ARG A 928 -6.37 -21.20 -4.42
C ARG A 928 -6.08 -21.11 -5.91
N LEU A 929 -6.79 -20.23 -6.61
CA LEU A 929 -6.60 -20.03 -8.04
C LEU A 929 -5.48 -19.01 -8.30
N MET A 930 -4.75 -19.24 -9.38
CA MET A 930 -3.61 -18.46 -9.86
C MET A 930 -3.73 -18.25 -11.36
N ASP A 931 -3.00 -17.27 -11.86
CA ASP A 931 -2.82 -17.04 -13.30
C ASP A 931 -2.34 -18.32 -14.00
N SER A 932 -3.05 -18.74 -15.05
CA SER A 932 -2.71 -19.96 -15.80
C SER A 932 -1.40 -19.85 -16.55
N GLY A 933 -0.88 -18.63 -16.78
CA GLY A 933 0.46 -18.40 -17.33
C GLY A 933 1.58 -19.05 -16.52
N MET A 934 1.31 -19.43 -15.27
CA MET A 934 2.23 -20.21 -14.43
C MET A 934 2.37 -21.69 -14.83
N ALA A 935 1.38 -22.23 -15.55
CA ALA A 935 1.36 -23.61 -16.00
C ALA A 935 1.62 -23.67 -17.51
N ASN A 936 0.71 -23.11 -18.30
CA ASN A 936 0.84 -22.97 -19.74
C ASN A 936 0.35 -21.58 -20.12
N ASN A 937 1.18 -20.85 -20.88
CA ASN A 937 0.88 -19.49 -21.26
C ASN A 937 -0.16 -19.38 -22.38
N LEU A 938 -0.76 -20.49 -22.83
CA LEU A 938 -1.87 -20.54 -23.79
C LEU A 938 -3.09 -21.27 -23.17
N PRO A 939 -4.33 -20.87 -23.49
CA PRO A 939 -5.54 -21.40 -22.87
C PRO A 939 -6.00 -22.75 -23.48
N ASN A 940 -5.07 -23.52 -24.06
CA ASN A 940 -5.40 -24.70 -24.86
C ASN A 940 -6.08 -25.79 -24.01
N HIS A 941 -5.66 -25.97 -22.75
CA HIS A 941 -6.23 -26.98 -21.84
C HIS A 941 -7.73 -26.81 -21.60
N ILE A 942 -8.24 -25.58 -21.61
CA ILE A 942 -9.69 -25.36 -21.45
C ILE A 942 -10.39 -25.39 -22.81
N LEU A 943 -9.77 -24.94 -23.90
CA LEU A 943 -10.41 -24.98 -25.22
C LEU A 943 -10.49 -26.40 -25.81
N ALA A 944 -9.55 -27.29 -25.47
CA ALA A 944 -9.43 -28.63 -26.06
C ALA A 944 -10.16 -29.74 -25.32
N ARG A 945 -11.12 -29.36 -24.48
CA ARG A 945 -12.07 -30.31 -23.92
C ARG A 945 -12.66 -31.19 -25.04
N PRO A 946 -12.62 -32.53 -24.92
CA PRO A 946 -13.18 -33.42 -25.93
C PRO A 946 -14.63 -33.06 -26.27
N GLU A 947 -15.41 -32.68 -25.26
CA GLU A 947 -16.83 -32.35 -25.39
C GLU A 947 -17.11 -31.09 -26.23
N ARG A 948 -16.13 -30.19 -26.40
CA ARG A 948 -16.26 -29.03 -27.31
C ARG A 948 -16.06 -29.40 -28.79
N GLY A 949 -15.41 -30.54 -29.08
CA GLY A 949 -15.24 -31.02 -30.45
C GLY A 949 -14.53 -30.04 -31.40
N VAL A 950 -13.74 -29.09 -30.89
CA VAL A 950 -13.08 -28.04 -31.70
C VAL A 950 -12.24 -28.64 -32.84
N ASP A 951 -12.50 -28.19 -34.06
CA ASP A 951 -11.80 -28.63 -35.27
C ASP A 951 -10.52 -27.80 -35.53
N VAL A 952 -10.59 -26.48 -35.29
CA VAL A 952 -9.50 -25.53 -35.54
C VAL A 952 -9.23 -24.67 -34.30
N PHE A 953 -7.99 -24.73 -33.81
CA PHE A 953 -7.47 -23.85 -32.77
C PHE A 953 -6.61 -22.78 -33.39
N ILE A 954 -6.87 -21.53 -33.05
CA ILE A 954 -6.03 -20.41 -33.41
C ILE A 954 -5.37 -19.95 -32.12
N SER A 955 -4.05 -20.13 -32.00
CA SER A 955 -3.28 -19.76 -30.81
C SER A 955 -2.48 -18.50 -31.10
N PHE A 956 -2.97 -17.36 -30.61
CA PHE A 956 -2.23 -16.11 -30.62
C PHE A 956 -1.24 -16.07 -29.46
N ASP A 957 0.06 -16.03 -29.78
CA ASP A 957 1.13 -16.02 -28.79
C ASP A 957 1.95 -14.73 -28.87
N ALA A 958 1.93 -13.95 -27.79
CA ALA A 958 2.76 -12.76 -27.62
C ALA A 958 3.69 -12.90 -26.38
N SER A 959 4.06 -14.13 -26.02
CA SER A 959 5.01 -14.44 -24.95
C SER A 959 6.37 -13.77 -25.18
N SER A 960 7.13 -13.53 -24.11
CA SER A 960 8.49 -12.97 -24.22
C SER A 960 9.52 -13.96 -24.78
N ASP A 961 9.19 -15.25 -24.85
CA ASP A 961 10.10 -16.35 -25.21
C ASP A 961 9.81 -16.95 -26.60
N ILE A 962 9.09 -16.25 -27.47
CA ILE A 962 8.72 -16.74 -28.82
C ILE A 962 9.96 -17.20 -29.62
N HIS A 963 11.09 -16.53 -29.48
CA HIS A 963 12.32 -16.85 -30.21
C HIS A 963 13.08 -18.08 -29.67
N THR A 964 12.71 -18.61 -28.50
CA THR A 964 13.44 -19.75 -27.90
C THR A 964 12.85 -21.11 -28.28
N GLY A 965 11.75 -21.14 -29.04
CA GLY A 965 11.01 -22.37 -29.36
C GLY A 965 10.16 -22.93 -28.21
N ALA A 966 10.24 -22.34 -27.01
CA ALA A 966 9.53 -22.80 -25.83
C ALA A 966 8.00 -22.79 -25.99
N ALA A 967 7.46 -21.83 -26.77
CA ALA A 967 6.03 -21.76 -27.07
C ALA A 967 5.50 -22.98 -27.84
N VAL A 968 6.24 -23.42 -28.86
CA VAL A 968 5.88 -24.61 -29.65
C VAL A 968 6.04 -25.86 -28.80
N GLN A 969 7.07 -25.92 -27.96
CA GLN A 969 7.22 -27.00 -26.99
C GLN A 969 6.03 -27.07 -26.01
N ARG A 970 5.49 -25.93 -25.56
CA ARG A 970 4.26 -25.88 -24.75
C ARG A 970 3.03 -26.39 -25.50
N LEU A 971 2.94 -26.21 -26.82
CA LEU A 971 1.88 -26.82 -27.63
C LEU A 971 1.98 -28.34 -27.64
N HIS A 972 3.19 -28.89 -27.83
CA HIS A 972 3.40 -30.34 -27.77
C HIS A 972 3.14 -30.93 -26.38
N HIS A 973 3.55 -30.25 -25.31
CA HIS A 973 3.24 -30.68 -23.93
C HIS A 973 1.73 -30.69 -23.67
N PHE A 974 1.02 -29.64 -24.10
CA PHE A 974 -0.44 -29.60 -24.03
C PHE A 974 -1.06 -30.76 -24.82
N ALA A 975 -0.63 -30.99 -26.06
CA ALA A 975 -1.21 -32.04 -26.88
C ALA A 975 -0.97 -33.44 -26.28
N ALA A 976 0.20 -33.67 -25.71
CA ALA A 976 0.52 -34.89 -24.98
C ALA A 976 -0.41 -35.12 -23.78
N ASP A 977 -0.79 -34.07 -23.03
CA ASP A 977 -1.75 -34.18 -21.92
C ASP A 977 -3.16 -34.65 -22.38
N PHE A 978 -3.49 -34.43 -23.66
CA PHE A 978 -4.75 -34.87 -24.30
C PHE A 978 -4.59 -36.10 -25.19
N ASN A 979 -3.44 -36.78 -25.13
CA ASN A 979 -3.08 -37.93 -25.98
C ASN A 979 -3.21 -37.61 -27.49
N VAL A 980 -2.83 -36.39 -27.87
CA VAL A 980 -2.76 -35.93 -29.27
C VAL A 980 -1.29 -35.74 -29.61
N GLU A 981 -0.84 -36.41 -30.68
CA GLU A 981 0.46 -36.11 -31.27
C GLU A 981 0.29 -35.05 -32.36
N LEU A 982 1.10 -34.00 -32.30
CA LEU A 982 1.08 -32.91 -33.28
C LEU A 982 2.20 -33.09 -34.29
N ARG A 983 1.83 -33.04 -35.57
CA ARG A 983 2.75 -32.95 -36.70
C ARG A 983 2.63 -31.58 -37.33
N GLU A 984 3.76 -30.92 -37.59
CA GLU A 984 3.75 -29.69 -38.37
C GLU A 984 3.40 -29.97 -39.83
N VAL A 985 2.40 -29.25 -40.34
CA VAL A 985 1.86 -29.33 -41.70
C VAL A 985 1.77 -27.93 -42.33
N THR A 986 2.55 -26.97 -41.82
CA THR A 986 2.57 -25.57 -42.27
C THR A 986 2.61 -25.49 -43.80
N TRP A 987 3.54 -26.19 -44.45
CA TRP A 987 3.73 -26.17 -45.91
C TRP A 987 2.57 -26.74 -46.75
N GLU A 988 1.62 -27.46 -46.14
CA GLU A 988 0.39 -27.88 -46.84
C GLU A 988 -0.58 -26.71 -47.06
N PHE A 989 -0.49 -25.68 -46.21
CA PHE A 989 -1.40 -24.53 -46.19
C PHE A 989 -0.70 -23.21 -46.47
N HIS A 990 0.60 -23.12 -46.19
CA HIS A 990 1.37 -21.90 -46.17
C HIS A 990 1.81 -21.48 -47.58
N LYS A 991 1.23 -20.40 -48.10
CA LYS A 991 1.65 -19.71 -49.33
C LYS A 991 1.54 -18.19 -49.17
N PRO A 992 2.32 -17.59 -48.25
CA PRO A 992 2.21 -16.17 -47.97
C PRO A 992 2.60 -15.37 -49.21
N GLN A 993 1.75 -14.42 -49.59
CA GLN A 993 2.10 -13.45 -50.61
C GLN A 993 2.97 -12.36 -49.97
N ARG A 994 3.99 -11.92 -50.71
CA ARG A 994 4.76 -10.74 -50.29
C ARG A 994 3.85 -9.52 -50.28
N ASN A 995 4.02 -8.69 -49.29
CA ASN A 995 3.26 -7.46 -49.12
C ASN A 995 3.78 -6.39 -50.07
N GLU A 996 3.04 -6.16 -51.16
CA GLU A 996 3.38 -5.19 -52.21
C GLU A 996 3.47 -3.74 -51.71
N VAL A 997 2.92 -3.43 -50.54
CA VAL A 997 2.97 -2.09 -49.92
C VAL A 997 4.34 -1.80 -49.29
N LEU A 998 5.19 -2.81 -49.06
CA LEU A 998 6.50 -2.62 -48.45
C LEU A 998 7.50 -2.04 -49.46
N SER A 999 7.98 -0.83 -49.19
CA SER A 999 8.97 -0.13 -50.02
C SER A 999 10.33 0.10 -49.34
N SER A 1000 10.40 -0.02 -48.01
CA SER A 1000 11.65 0.19 -47.28
C SER A 1000 12.53 -1.06 -47.25
N THR A 1001 13.85 -0.89 -47.43
CA THR A 1001 14.83 -2.00 -47.37
C THR A 1001 14.74 -2.77 -46.05
N GLN A 1002 14.63 -2.06 -44.93
CA GLN A 1002 14.48 -2.67 -43.61
C GLN A 1002 13.18 -3.47 -43.47
N GLY A 1003 12.08 -2.98 -44.06
CA GLY A 1003 10.79 -3.68 -44.04
C GLY A 1003 10.80 -4.97 -44.85
N LEU A 1004 11.44 -4.96 -46.03
CA LEU A 1004 11.62 -6.13 -46.90
C LEU A 1004 12.53 -7.19 -46.27
N ASP A 1005 13.58 -6.77 -45.55
CA ASP A 1005 14.46 -7.69 -44.81
C ASP A 1005 13.71 -8.39 -43.67
N ILE A 1006 12.88 -7.64 -42.93
CA ILE A 1006 12.05 -8.18 -41.86
C ILE A 1006 11.03 -9.16 -42.43
N GLU A 1007 10.34 -8.80 -43.52
CA GLU A 1007 9.41 -9.70 -44.21
C GLU A 1007 10.13 -11.00 -44.62
N SER A 1008 11.25 -10.91 -45.33
CA SER A 1008 12.00 -12.08 -45.80
C SER A 1008 12.42 -13.02 -44.66
N ARG A 1009 12.67 -12.48 -43.46
CA ARG A 1009 13.05 -13.26 -42.27
C ARG A 1009 11.87 -13.94 -41.58
N TYR A 1010 10.68 -13.33 -41.59
CA TYR A 1010 9.55 -13.76 -40.74
C TYR A 1010 8.32 -14.22 -41.51
N ILE A 1011 8.27 -14.05 -42.83
CA ILE A 1011 7.12 -14.39 -43.68
C ILE A 1011 6.62 -15.83 -43.47
N ASP A 1012 7.55 -16.77 -43.19
CA ASP A 1012 7.24 -18.18 -42.93
C ASP A 1012 6.90 -18.53 -41.48
N HIS A 1013 6.84 -17.52 -40.61
CA HIS A 1013 6.68 -17.71 -39.18
C HIS A 1013 5.44 -17.03 -38.59
N TYR A 1014 4.73 -16.17 -39.33
CA TYR A 1014 3.53 -15.48 -38.84
C TYR A 1014 2.33 -16.40 -38.60
N ALA A 1015 2.25 -17.54 -39.27
CA ALA A 1015 1.26 -18.58 -39.02
C ALA A 1015 1.84 -19.97 -39.33
N ARG A 1016 1.96 -20.81 -38.30
CA ARG A 1016 2.39 -22.21 -38.44
C ARG A 1016 1.23 -23.14 -38.16
N VAL A 1017 1.10 -24.21 -38.92
CA VAL A 1017 -0.03 -25.15 -38.81
C VAL A 1017 0.46 -26.49 -38.31
N PHE A 1018 -0.16 -26.97 -37.24
CA PHE A 1018 0.05 -28.30 -36.67
C PHE A 1018 -1.23 -29.10 -36.80
N ARG A 1019 -1.12 -30.35 -37.22
CA ARG A 1019 -2.22 -31.31 -37.28
C ARG A 1019 -2.02 -32.37 -36.22
N GLY A 1020 -3.08 -32.68 -35.48
CA GLY A 1020 -3.16 -33.85 -34.62
C GLY A 1020 -4.40 -34.68 -34.91
N THR A 1021 -4.44 -35.87 -34.31
CA THR A 1021 -5.62 -36.75 -34.35
C THR A 1021 -6.02 -37.08 -32.92
N ARG A 1022 -7.29 -36.86 -32.57
CA ARG A 1022 -7.84 -37.23 -31.26
C ARG A 1022 -8.07 -38.75 -31.21
N GLN A 1023 -8.25 -39.29 -30.00
CA GLN A 1023 -8.65 -40.70 -29.82
C GLN A 1023 -9.97 -41.06 -30.52
N SER A 1024 -10.86 -40.08 -30.72
CA SER A 1024 -12.10 -40.25 -31.49
C SER A 1024 -11.89 -40.41 -33.00
N GLY A 1025 -10.66 -40.28 -33.51
CA GLY A 1025 -10.34 -40.23 -34.93
C GLY A 1025 -10.55 -38.86 -35.57
N GLN A 1026 -11.06 -37.87 -34.83
CA GLN A 1026 -11.24 -36.50 -35.32
C GLN A 1026 -9.87 -35.81 -35.51
N ASN A 1027 -9.64 -35.26 -36.71
CA ASN A 1027 -8.50 -34.38 -36.96
C ASN A 1027 -8.70 -33.03 -36.26
N ILE A 1028 -7.63 -32.52 -35.66
CA ILE A 1028 -7.56 -31.21 -35.02
C ILE A 1028 -6.41 -30.42 -35.66
N TYR A 1029 -6.69 -29.18 -36.05
CA TYR A 1029 -5.68 -28.27 -36.58
C TYR A 1029 -5.39 -27.16 -35.57
N ILE A 1030 -4.12 -26.90 -35.28
CA ILE A 1030 -3.65 -25.80 -34.43
C ILE A 1030 -2.85 -24.84 -35.30
N ILE A 1031 -3.32 -23.61 -35.41
CA ILE A 1031 -2.70 -22.51 -36.13
C ILE A 1031 -2.04 -21.61 -35.09
N TYR A 1032 -0.71 -21.68 -35.02
CA TYR A 1032 0.08 -20.88 -34.12
C TYR A 1032 0.45 -19.55 -34.77
N CYS A 1033 -0.05 -18.45 -34.21
CA CYS A 1033 0.11 -17.08 -34.69
C CYS A 1033 0.93 -16.26 -33.69
N PRO A 1034 2.26 -16.24 -33.80
CA PRO A 1034 3.11 -15.45 -32.91
C PRO A 1034 3.10 -13.95 -33.25
N LEU A 1035 3.23 -13.10 -32.23
CA LEU A 1035 3.53 -11.68 -32.41
C LEU A 1035 5.04 -11.48 -32.70
N LEU A 1036 5.37 -11.40 -33.98
CA LEU A 1036 6.71 -11.18 -34.51
C LEU A 1036 6.89 -9.74 -35.04
N PRO A 1037 8.15 -9.27 -35.24
CA PRO A 1037 8.42 -8.03 -35.96
C PRO A 1037 7.78 -8.05 -37.35
N ASN A 1038 7.34 -6.89 -37.86
CA ASN A 1038 6.67 -6.79 -39.16
C ASN A 1038 7.25 -5.66 -40.01
N GLY A 1039 7.36 -5.88 -41.33
CA GLY A 1039 7.89 -4.88 -42.26
C GLY A 1039 7.08 -3.57 -42.32
N MET A 1040 5.77 -3.60 -41.99
CA MET A 1040 4.93 -2.39 -41.91
C MET A 1040 5.26 -1.50 -40.71
N ASN A 1041 6.01 -2.02 -39.73
CA ASN A 1041 6.45 -1.29 -38.56
C ASN A 1041 7.89 -1.72 -38.17
N PRO A 1042 8.88 -1.38 -39.02
CA PRO A 1042 10.24 -1.92 -38.91
C PRO A 1042 10.98 -1.46 -37.64
N GLY A 1043 10.53 -0.37 -37.01
CA GLY A 1043 11.10 0.16 -35.78
C GLY A 1043 10.67 -0.57 -34.50
N TYR A 1044 9.71 -1.49 -34.57
CA TYR A 1044 9.20 -2.21 -33.40
C TYR A 1044 9.47 -3.71 -33.50
N ASN A 1045 10.27 -4.21 -32.55
CA ASN A 1045 10.46 -5.63 -32.31
C ASN A 1045 9.76 -6.03 -31.00
N PRO A 1046 8.68 -6.84 -31.05
CA PRO A 1046 7.91 -7.21 -29.87
C PRO A 1046 8.68 -7.96 -28.78
N THR A 1047 9.84 -8.54 -29.11
CA THR A 1047 10.65 -9.33 -28.18
C THR A 1047 11.81 -8.55 -27.58
N THR A 1048 12.38 -7.59 -28.31
CA THR A 1048 13.56 -6.83 -27.86
C THR A 1048 13.27 -5.40 -27.46
N ALA A 1049 12.12 -4.83 -27.82
CA ALA A 1049 11.75 -3.47 -27.42
C ALA A 1049 11.67 -3.35 -25.89
N SER A 1050 12.36 -2.35 -25.34
CA SER A 1050 12.52 -2.17 -23.88
C SER A 1050 11.20 -1.96 -23.13
N PHE A 1051 10.21 -1.34 -23.77
CA PHE A 1051 8.87 -1.13 -23.21
C PHE A 1051 7.97 -2.38 -23.34
N SER A 1052 8.34 -3.35 -24.18
CA SER A 1052 7.54 -4.50 -24.58
C SER A 1052 7.74 -5.72 -23.68
N THR A 1053 7.77 -5.49 -22.36
CA THR A 1053 7.96 -6.53 -21.34
C THR A 1053 6.63 -6.95 -20.70
N SER A 1054 6.58 -8.17 -20.16
CA SER A 1054 5.37 -8.72 -19.51
C SER A 1054 5.01 -8.03 -18.19
N THR A 1055 5.97 -7.32 -17.58
CA THR A 1055 5.81 -6.58 -16.32
C THR A 1055 5.54 -5.09 -16.52
N ASN A 1056 5.73 -4.55 -17.74
CA ASN A 1056 5.42 -3.15 -17.99
C ASN A 1056 3.91 -2.92 -18.11
N LEU A 1057 3.35 -2.18 -17.15
CA LEU A 1057 1.94 -1.76 -17.14
C LEU A 1057 1.77 -0.25 -17.36
N MET A 1058 2.78 0.43 -17.91
CA MET A 1058 2.72 1.84 -18.32
C MET A 1058 3.16 1.97 -19.78
N TRP A 1059 2.25 2.45 -20.62
CA TRP A 1059 2.45 2.49 -22.07
C TRP A 1059 2.00 3.86 -22.60
N THR A 1060 2.73 4.40 -23.57
CA THR A 1060 2.30 5.61 -24.29
C THR A 1060 1.31 5.24 -25.40
N PRO A 1061 0.44 6.17 -25.86
CA PRO A 1061 -0.45 5.90 -26.99
C PRO A 1061 0.29 5.40 -28.23
N ASP A 1062 1.48 5.93 -28.53
CA ASP A 1062 2.26 5.51 -29.71
C ASP A 1062 2.82 4.09 -29.55
N GLN A 1063 3.23 3.70 -28.35
CA GLN A 1063 3.61 2.32 -28.07
C GLN A 1063 2.42 1.37 -28.25
N VAL A 1064 1.23 1.74 -27.78
CA VAL A 1064 0.00 0.95 -27.98
C VAL A 1064 -0.34 0.81 -29.46
N LYS A 1065 -0.33 1.92 -30.21
CA LYS A 1065 -0.53 1.92 -31.68
C LYS A 1065 0.49 1.01 -32.37
N SER A 1066 1.74 1.05 -31.93
CA SER A 1066 2.82 0.22 -32.48
C SER A 1066 2.51 -1.28 -32.34
N VAL A 1067 2.09 -1.72 -31.15
CA VAL A 1067 1.70 -3.14 -30.93
C VAL A 1067 0.47 -3.52 -31.75
N LEU A 1068 -0.55 -2.65 -31.75
CA LEU A 1068 -1.80 -2.88 -32.48
C LEU A 1068 -1.54 -3.02 -33.98
N ALA A 1069 -0.82 -2.06 -34.57
CA ALA A 1069 -0.50 -2.05 -36.00
C ALA A 1069 0.35 -3.25 -36.41
N THR A 1070 1.38 -3.59 -35.62
CA THR A 1070 2.20 -4.78 -35.89
C THR A 1070 1.39 -6.07 -35.80
N THR A 1071 0.51 -6.20 -34.79
CA THR A 1071 -0.32 -7.39 -34.65
C THR A 1071 -1.35 -7.49 -35.78
N GLU A 1072 -2.03 -6.38 -36.11
CA GLU A 1072 -2.99 -6.34 -37.21
C GLU A 1072 -2.30 -6.69 -38.54
N ALA A 1073 -1.07 -6.20 -38.79
CA ALA A 1073 -0.30 -6.53 -39.97
C ALA A 1073 0.13 -8.01 -40.02
N ASN A 1074 0.61 -8.59 -38.90
CA ASN A 1074 0.95 -10.01 -38.84
C ASN A 1074 -0.25 -10.89 -39.20
N VAL A 1075 -1.42 -10.55 -38.67
CA VAL A 1075 -2.64 -11.33 -38.87
C VAL A 1075 -3.23 -11.07 -40.25
N SER A 1076 -3.47 -9.80 -40.61
CA SER A 1076 -4.15 -9.44 -41.86
C SER A 1076 -3.36 -9.83 -43.10
N ASN A 1077 -2.05 -9.58 -43.11
CA ASN A 1077 -1.25 -9.74 -44.32
C ASN A 1077 -0.75 -11.18 -44.51
N TYR A 1078 -0.60 -11.94 -43.42
CA TYR A 1078 0.01 -13.27 -43.47
C TYR A 1078 -0.84 -14.35 -42.78
N GLY A 1079 -1.41 -14.06 -41.62
CA GLY A 1079 -2.16 -15.05 -40.83
C GLY A 1079 -3.51 -15.47 -41.43
N ILE A 1080 -4.29 -14.52 -41.96
CA ILE A 1080 -5.66 -14.77 -42.44
C ILE A 1080 -5.70 -15.75 -43.61
N ASP A 1081 -4.79 -15.66 -44.58
CA ASP A 1081 -4.73 -16.59 -45.72
C ASP A 1081 -4.54 -18.04 -45.24
N THR A 1082 -3.56 -18.28 -44.37
CA THR A 1082 -3.32 -19.60 -43.78
C THR A 1082 -4.54 -20.10 -42.99
N ILE A 1083 -5.18 -19.22 -42.20
CA ILE A 1083 -6.40 -19.56 -41.45
C ILE A 1083 -7.54 -19.94 -42.40
N LYS A 1084 -7.81 -19.14 -43.43
CA LYS A 1084 -8.84 -19.42 -44.44
C LYS A 1084 -8.62 -20.79 -45.09
N ARG A 1085 -7.39 -21.12 -45.48
CA ARG A 1085 -7.06 -22.42 -46.12
C ARG A 1085 -7.31 -23.60 -45.20
N VAL A 1086 -6.90 -23.51 -43.94
CA VAL A 1086 -7.15 -24.57 -42.95
C VAL A 1086 -8.66 -24.73 -42.69
N VAL A 1087 -9.37 -23.64 -42.46
CA VAL A 1087 -10.83 -23.67 -42.23
C VAL A 1087 -11.56 -24.22 -43.44
N LYS A 1088 -11.17 -23.82 -44.67
CA LYS A 1088 -11.72 -24.36 -45.91
C LYS A 1088 -11.51 -25.86 -46.05
N LYS A 1089 -10.32 -26.35 -45.69
CA LYS A 1089 -10.01 -27.79 -45.70
C LYS A 1089 -10.91 -28.58 -44.74
N VAL A 1090 -11.12 -28.05 -43.54
CA VAL A 1090 -12.00 -28.68 -42.54
C VAL A 1090 -13.45 -28.65 -43.00
N TYR A 1091 -13.93 -27.52 -43.52
CA TYR A 1091 -15.27 -27.37 -44.09
C TYR A 1091 -15.52 -28.41 -45.20
N GLN A 1092 -14.61 -28.50 -46.18
CA GLN A 1092 -14.71 -29.46 -47.28
C GLN A 1092 -14.73 -30.91 -46.78
N TYR A 1093 -13.93 -31.23 -45.77
CA TYR A 1093 -13.92 -32.55 -45.15
C TYR A 1093 -15.27 -32.87 -44.49
N LYS A 1094 -15.82 -31.96 -43.69
CA LYS A 1094 -17.13 -32.14 -43.02
C LYS A 1094 -18.26 -32.27 -44.03
N LYS A 1095 -18.29 -31.40 -45.05
CA LYS A 1095 -19.25 -31.46 -46.16
C LYS A 1095 -19.20 -32.80 -46.88
N LYS A 1096 -18.01 -33.26 -47.28
CA LYS A 1096 -17.83 -34.57 -47.92
C LYS A 1096 -18.37 -35.70 -47.04
N HIS A 1097 -17.94 -35.74 -45.77
CA HIS A 1097 -18.36 -36.78 -44.84
C HIS A 1097 -19.89 -36.80 -44.60
N ARG A 1098 -20.55 -35.64 -44.59
CA ARG A 1098 -22.02 -35.56 -44.54
C ARG A 1098 -22.67 -36.13 -45.81
N LEU A 1099 -22.20 -35.73 -46.99
CA LEU A 1099 -22.75 -36.21 -48.27
C LEU A 1099 -22.54 -37.73 -48.43
N ASP A 1100 -21.38 -38.24 -48.05
CA ASP A 1100 -21.06 -39.68 -48.10
C ASP A 1100 -21.97 -40.50 -47.17
N ARG A 1101 -22.33 -39.98 -45.98
CA ARG A 1101 -23.31 -40.64 -45.09
C ARG A 1101 -24.73 -40.60 -45.63
N HIS A 1102 -25.16 -39.47 -46.19
CA HIS A 1102 -26.48 -39.34 -46.82
C HIS A 1102 -26.62 -40.25 -48.05
N GLY A 1103 -25.54 -40.46 -48.81
CA GLY A 1103 -25.52 -41.40 -49.93
C GLY A 1103 -25.38 -42.87 -49.56
N ALA A 1104 -25.10 -43.20 -48.29
CA ALA A 1104 -25.05 -44.58 -47.77
C ALA A 1104 -26.33 -44.97 -47.00
N GLU A 1105 -27.12 -43.99 -46.56
CA GLU A 1105 -28.43 -44.17 -45.91
C GLU A 1105 -29.61 -44.07 -46.89
N ALA A 1106 -29.40 -43.51 -48.09
CA ALA A 1106 -30.34 -43.48 -49.22
C ALA A 1106 -30.04 -44.61 -50.21
#